data_AF-A0A7G9P2Z3-F1
#
_entry.id   AF-A0A7G9P2Z3-F1
#
_cell.length_a   1.000
_cell.length_b   1.000
_cell.length_c   1.000
_cell.angle_alpha   90.00
_cell.angle_beta   90.00
_cell.angle_gamma   90.00
#
_symmetry.space_group_name_H-M   'P 1'
#
loop_
_entity.id
_entity.type
_entity.pdbx_description
1 polymer ?
#
loop_
_entity_poly.entity_id
_entity_poly.type
_entity_poly.pdbx_seq_one_letter_code
_entity_poly.pdbx_strand_id
1 'polypeptide(L)'
;MKACRRLSRQGLWCSVIVACVTATGWGQAADAPAVLPAAEPTQQQDPEELFETLFGADMRRVSATPDAGDDVDLAGVLLQAASSTDDNPQMMRLLIDHVVELGMRHASGYDLATEALELGAERLSSDRIHFFEKLVELRQRQYTQARASDRTAAGMGLIAALIRLADAQYELQAFDDAMVQLRRATAVASAIRSNEARQTVKARMDRVIAGQAVVRQVQTARARLTRDKTDQTAARELLRLYVVELDTPEEARKYSFLVDDETWQKNIRLACADITALSDAEAMALGDWYRELASGADSSRSRAMMLAHAVACYDQFLEQHVTTDLLTTKAALTRKQAFEELTALNKTLPEYDRHLPGDFGASMNLLKLVDIQKHVERGQWTLDETGLHVAAVHRNQIIFPVAPHGSYQLQMEVMFATPQPDDVIVYLPVGSSAVGFFLSHPPRRREITETPQTRMGLATVRQMVVDDPDNPASTVAPPPTMGIWHKVQANVTLNKSQASIETQFDDKALVQWDGPIADLSPMSRWQPRTRSDVLALHSASGGVSFRNVSFRMLDGDVTLTDQQNKPVVEVKTPEQEAAAARQQWEQRIQEMRDRIDKRWQHMSFSQKNQLVIQLQRSPTPYIRQLGIELATRLERE
;
A
#
# COMPACT_ATOMS: atom_id res chain seq x y z
N MET A 1 -2.96 -10.67 66.87
CA MET A 1 -2.66 -10.67 68.31
C MET A 1 -1.45 -9.79 68.57
N LYS A 2 -1.62 -8.75 69.42
CA LYS A 2 -0.62 -7.92 70.16
C LYS A 2 0.49 -7.22 69.34
N ALA A 3 0.37 -5.90 69.09
CA ALA A 3 0.92 -4.77 69.91
C ALA A 3 2.41 -4.51 69.60
N CYS A 4 2.98 -3.31 69.45
CA CYS A 4 2.78 -1.98 70.04
C CYS A 4 3.59 -0.93 69.21
N ARG A 5 3.04 0.25 68.89
CA ARG A 5 3.34 1.60 69.43
C ARG A 5 4.70 2.29 69.10
N ARG A 6 4.57 3.43 68.40
CA ARG A 6 5.00 4.83 68.71
C ARG A 6 6.49 5.27 68.69
N LEU A 7 6.68 6.37 67.93
CA LEU A 7 7.35 7.66 68.22
C LEU A 7 8.89 7.83 68.10
N SER A 8 9.23 8.77 67.19
CA SER A 8 10.18 9.89 67.30
C SER A 8 11.69 9.66 67.48
N ARG A 9 12.53 10.19 66.55
CA ARG A 9 13.26 11.48 66.67
C ARG A 9 14.30 11.66 65.54
N GLN A 10 14.68 12.92 65.36
CA GLN A 10 15.59 13.56 64.41
C GLN A 10 17.06 13.06 64.39
N GLY A 11 17.74 13.36 63.27
CA GLY A 11 19.21 13.38 63.10
C GLY A 11 19.59 13.18 61.61
N LEU A 12 19.76 14.19 60.74
CA LEU A 12 20.90 15.08 60.49
C LEU A 12 22.20 14.38 59.96
N TRP A 13 22.74 14.90 58.83
CA TRP A 13 24.05 14.70 58.15
C TRP A 13 24.12 13.49 57.18
N CYS A 14 24.69 13.54 55.96
CA CYS A 14 25.70 14.42 55.36
C CYS A 14 25.59 14.41 53.81
N SER A 15 25.91 15.54 53.17
CA SER A 15 26.09 15.71 51.72
C SER A 15 27.55 15.43 51.31
N VAL A 16 27.78 14.85 50.13
CA VAL A 16 29.08 14.92 49.44
C VAL A 16 28.88 15.53 48.05
N ILE A 17 29.70 16.54 47.81
CA ILE A 17 29.82 17.43 46.66
C ILE A 17 30.77 16.80 45.63
N VAL A 18 30.48 16.94 44.34
CA VAL A 18 31.52 16.93 43.29
C VAL A 18 31.45 18.27 42.56
N ALA A 19 32.61 18.93 42.52
CA ALA A 19 32.81 20.32 42.16
C ALA A 19 32.86 20.56 40.64
N CYS A 20 32.28 21.68 40.21
CA CYS A 20 32.61 22.36 38.96
C CYS A 20 33.80 23.32 39.20
N VAL A 21 34.73 23.36 38.26
CA VAL A 21 35.71 24.45 38.12
C VAL A 21 35.18 25.42 37.06
N THR A 22 34.98 26.67 37.47
CA THR A 22 34.68 27.81 36.61
C THR A 22 35.97 28.56 36.28
N ALA A 23 36.09 29.01 35.03
CA ALA A 23 36.96 30.13 34.66
C ALA A 23 36.06 31.24 34.10
N THR A 24 36.20 32.43 34.67
CA THR A 24 35.46 33.65 34.35
C THR A 24 36.28 34.54 33.43
N GLY A 25 35.61 35.32 32.56
CA GLY A 25 36.29 36.43 31.87
C GLY A 25 35.57 37.09 30.70
N TRP A 26 34.65 38.03 30.99
CA TRP A 26 34.31 39.25 30.22
C TRP A 26 33.58 39.01 28.87
N GLY A 27 32.43 39.58 28.52
CA GLY A 27 31.81 40.87 28.85
C GLY A 27 31.76 41.74 27.58
N GLN A 28 30.71 41.61 26.74
CA GLN A 28 30.30 42.65 25.78
C GLN A 28 28.90 42.42 25.19
N ALA A 29 28.35 43.52 24.67
CA ALA A 29 26.94 43.87 24.53
C ALA A 29 26.12 43.04 23.54
N ALA A 30 24.81 43.07 23.78
CA ALA A 30 23.77 42.50 22.93
C ALA A 30 23.65 43.27 21.60
N ASP A 31 23.80 42.54 20.49
CA ASP A 31 23.29 42.93 19.19
C ASP A 31 22.12 42.00 18.81
N ALA A 32 21.09 42.61 18.24
CA ALA A 32 19.87 41.96 17.80
C ALA A 32 20.16 40.85 16.76
N PRO A 33 19.35 39.77 16.70
CA PRO A 33 19.54 38.73 15.68
C PRO A 33 19.29 39.32 14.29
N ALA A 34 20.36 39.34 13.49
CA ALA A 34 20.31 39.62 12.07
C ALA A 34 19.38 38.61 11.39
N VAL A 35 18.47 39.11 10.56
CA VAL A 35 17.70 38.33 9.60
C VAL A 35 18.70 37.63 8.67
N LEU A 36 18.76 36.30 8.75
CA LEU A 36 19.57 35.48 7.84
C LEU A 36 19.06 35.68 6.41
N PRO A 37 19.93 35.95 5.42
CA PRO A 37 19.54 35.97 4.02
C PRO A 37 19.04 34.57 3.62
N ALA A 38 18.04 34.52 2.73
CA ALA A 38 17.56 33.28 2.15
C ALA A 38 18.75 32.50 1.56
N ALA A 39 18.98 31.28 2.06
CA ALA A 39 20.03 30.42 1.55
C ALA A 39 19.76 30.17 0.06
N GLU A 40 20.74 30.47 -0.78
CA GLU A 40 20.73 30.10 -2.19
C GLU A 40 20.53 28.57 -2.31
N PRO A 41 19.84 28.08 -3.36
CA PRO A 41 19.63 26.66 -3.55
C PRO A 41 20.99 25.96 -3.55
N THR A 42 21.24 25.16 -2.49
CA THR A 42 22.45 24.35 -2.35
C THR A 42 22.64 23.58 -3.66
N GLN A 43 23.78 23.81 -4.33
CA GLN A 43 24.16 23.07 -5.53
C GLN A 43 23.96 21.58 -5.22
N GLN A 44 23.05 20.93 -5.94
CA GLN A 44 22.83 19.49 -5.82
C GLN A 44 24.18 18.81 -6.07
N GLN A 45 24.76 18.24 -5.01
CA GLN A 45 26.00 17.50 -5.11
C GLN A 45 25.82 16.38 -6.13
N ASP A 46 26.85 16.13 -6.93
CA ASP A 46 26.87 15.04 -7.90
C ASP A 46 26.55 13.71 -7.18
N PRO A 47 25.50 12.98 -7.60
CA PRO A 47 25.12 11.71 -6.99
C PRO A 47 26.28 10.70 -6.92
N GLU A 48 27.19 10.71 -7.90
CA GLU A 48 28.35 9.81 -7.90
C GLU A 48 29.36 10.16 -6.80
N GLU A 49 29.67 11.44 -6.62
CA GLU A 49 30.56 11.91 -5.53
C GLU A 49 29.95 11.62 -4.16
N LEU A 50 28.63 11.84 -4.02
CA LEU A 50 27.91 11.53 -2.79
C LEU A 50 27.92 10.03 -2.50
N PHE A 51 27.71 9.19 -3.51
CA PHE A 51 27.77 7.74 -3.37
C PHE A 51 29.17 7.27 -2.98
N GLU A 52 30.22 7.74 -3.65
CA GLU A 52 31.61 7.39 -3.32
C GLU A 52 31.97 7.82 -1.88
N THR A 53 31.47 8.98 -1.45
CA THR A 53 31.67 9.49 -0.09
C THR A 53 30.98 8.61 0.95
N LEU A 54 29.75 8.15 0.68
CA LEU A 54 28.95 7.38 1.65
C LEU A 54 29.29 5.89 1.66
N PHE A 55 29.53 5.30 0.49
CA PHE A 55 29.61 3.84 0.32
C PHE A 55 30.90 3.36 -0.38
N GLY A 56 31.72 4.25 -0.94
CA GLY A 56 32.91 3.88 -1.71
C GLY A 56 33.98 3.10 -0.91
N ALA A 57 34.08 3.35 0.41
CA ALA A 57 34.96 2.58 1.29
C ALA A 57 34.46 1.12 1.47
N ASP A 58 33.15 0.93 1.67
CA ASP A 58 32.55 -0.40 1.80
C ASP A 58 32.55 -1.17 0.49
N MET A 59 32.24 -0.51 -0.63
CA MET A 59 32.34 -1.13 -1.97
C MET A 59 33.75 -1.67 -2.24
N ARG A 60 34.79 -0.91 -1.88
CA ARG A 60 36.20 -1.36 -2.00
C ARG A 60 36.54 -2.50 -1.05
N ARG A 61 36.04 -2.45 0.19
CA ARG A 61 36.25 -3.50 1.20
C ARG A 61 35.63 -4.82 0.73
N VAL A 62 34.36 -4.79 0.35
CA VAL A 62 33.61 -5.96 -0.12
C VAL A 62 34.21 -6.51 -1.42
N SER A 63 34.60 -5.65 -2.36
CA SER A 63 35.27 -6.11 -3.60
C SER A 63 36.65 -6.74 -3.37
N ALA A 64 37.28 -6.52 -2.21
CA ALA A 64 38.56 -7.12 -1.86
C ALA A 64 38.41 -8.50 -1.19
N THR A 65 37.20 -8.90 -0.78
CA THR A 65 36.93 -10.20 -0.19
C THR A 65 36.26 -11.12 -1.22
N PRO A 66 36.59 -12.43 -1.24
CA PRO A 66 35.89 -13.41 -2.07
C PRO A 66 34.61 -13.95 -1.39
N ASP A 67 34.20 -13.37 -0.27
CA ASP A 67 33.07 -13.88 0.53
C ASP A 67 31.75 -13.32 -0.01
N ALA A 68 30.91 -14.23 -0.50
CA ALA A 68 29.56 -13.91 -0.95
C ALA A 68 28.69 -13.28 0.14
N GLY A 69 28.97 -13.53 1.42
CA GLY A 69 28.26 -12.91 2.54
C GLY A 69 28.44 -11.40 2.58
N ASP A 70 29.66 -10.92 2.34
CA ASP A 70 29.98 -9.49 2.34
C ASP A 70 29.23 -8.74 1.21
N ASP A 71 29.14 -9.34 0.03
CA ASP A 71 28.37 -8.80 -1.11
C ASP A 71 26.87 -8.67 -0.75
N VAL A 72 26.29 -9.70 -0.16
CA VAL A 72 24.86 -9.75 0.20
C VAL A 72 24.53 -8.76 1.31
N ASP A 73 25.38 -8.66 2.33
CA ASP A 73 25.19 -7.74 3.46
C ASP A 73 25.24 -6.28 2.98
N LEU A 74 26.22 -5.92 2.14
CA LEU A 74 26.30 -4.57 1.58
C LEU A 74 25.13 -4.28 0.62
N ALA A 75 24.72 -5.25 -0.21
CA ALA A 75 23.53 -5.11 -1.06
C ALA A 75 22.27 -4.80 -0.23
N GLY A 76 22.09 -5.44 0.93
CA GLY A 76 20.99 -5.15 1.84
C GLY A 76 21.01 -3.71 2.38
N VAL A 77 22.20 -3.21 2.76
CA VAL A 77 22.38 -1.82 3.22
C VAL A 77 22.05 -0.82 2.10
N LEU A 78 22.55 -1.06 0.89
CA LEU A 78 22.29 -0.19 -0.25
C LEU A 78 20.81 -0.18 -0.65
N LEU A 79 20.12 -1.32 -0.56
CA LEU A 79 18.68 -1.41 -0.84
C LEU A 79 17.86 -0.61 0.19
N GLN A 80 18.23 -0.71 1.47
CA GLN A 80 17.59 0.09 2.52
C GLN A 80 17.82 1.60 2.32
N ALA A 81 19.02 1.98 1.88
CA ALA A 81 19.31 3.37 1.52
C ALA A 81 18.47 3.81 0.32
N ALA A 82 18.33 2.96 -0.71
CA ALA A 82 17.52 3.25 -1.89
C ALA A 82 16.04 3.44 -1.54
N SER A 83 15.46 2.59 -0.70
CA SER A 83 14.04 2.69 -0.28
C SER A 83 13.75 3.91 0.60
N SER A 84 14.79 4.52 1.17
CA SER A 84 14.71 5.76 1.95
C SER A 84 15.07 7.01 1.13
N THR A 85 15.43 6.86 -0.16
CA THR A 85 15.84 7.96 -1.04
C THR A 85 14.67 8.37 -1.93
N ASP A 86 13.96 9.45 -1.57
CA ASP A 86 12.79 9.92 -2.33
C ASP A 86 13.08 11.15 -3.21
N ASP A 87 14.02 12.01 -2.79
CA ASP A 87 14.25 13.32 -3.42
C ASP A 87 15.37 13.34 -4.48
N ASN A 88 16.06 12.21 -4.68
CA ASN A 88 17.16 12.11 -5.65
C ASN A 88 17.04 10.83 -6.50
N PRO A 89 16.31 10.87 -7.63
CA PRO A 89 16.10 9.70 -8.47
C PRO A 89 17.39 9.17 -9.10
N GLN A 90 18.40 10.03 -9.32
CA GLN A 90 19.71 9.61 -9.85
C GLN A 90 20.50 8.82 -8.82
N MET A 91 20.52 9.28 -7.57
CA MET A 91 21.14 8.54 -6.46
C MET A 91 20.43 7.20 -6.23
N MET A 92 19.09 7.19 -6.24
CA MET A 92 18.32 5.94 -6.08
C MET A 92 18.62 4.95 -7.20
N ARG A 93 18.75 5.41 -8.45
CA ARG A 93 19.18 4.57 -9.58
C ARG A 93 20.57 3.97 -9.35
N LEU A 94 21.54 4.78 -8.92
CA LEU A 94 22.90 4.34 -8.66
C LEU A 94 22.96 3.29 -7.54
N LEU A 95 22.20 3.51 -6.46
CA LEU A 95 22.07 2.54 -5.36
C LEU A 95 21.51 1.22 -5.86
N ILE A 96 20.40 1.24 -6.61
CA ILE A 96 19.77 0.04 -7.16
C ILE A 96 20.73 -0.71 -8.09
N ASP A 97 21.45 0.01 -8.97
CA ASP A 97 22.39 -0.60 -9.89
C ASP A 97 23.51 -1.35 -9.14
N HIS A 98 24.03 -0.80 -8.03
CA HIS A 98 25.02 -1.48 -7.20
C HIS A 98 24.43 -2.64 -6.38
N VAL A 99 23.19 -2.53 -5.87
CA VAL A 99 22.49 -3.67 -5.22
C VAL A 99 22.39 -4.84 -6.19
N VAL A 100 22.03 -4.57 -7.44
CA VAL A 100 21.90 -5.58 -8.49
C VAL A 100 23.25 -6.16 -8.86
N GLU A 101 24.29 -5.34 -9.01
CA GLU A 101 25.65 -5.79 -9.30
C GLU A 101 26.15 -6.78 -8.23
N LEU A 102 26.05 -6.40 -6.95
CA LEU A 102 26.47 -7.23 -5.82
C LEU A 102 25.60 -8.48 -5.71
N GLY A 103 24.28 -8.32 -5.75
CA GLY A 103 23.32 -9.42 -5.61
C GLY A 103 23.39 -10.44 -6.75
N MET A 104 23.84 -10.06 -7.94
CA MET A 104 24.02 -10.96 -9.08
C MET A 104 25.30 -11.80 -9.04
N ARG A 105 26.25 -11.52 -8.12
CA ARG A 105 27.49 -12.32 -8.01
C ARG A 105 27.20 -13.73 -7.49
N HIS A 106 26.26 -13.87 -6.56
CA HIS A 106 25.96 -15.13 -5.88
C HIS A 106 24.46 -15.41 -5.77
N ALA A 107 24.08 -16.70 -5.75
CA ALA A 107 22.68 -17.10 -5.72
C ALA A 107 21.91 -16.64 -4.48
N SER A 108 22.60 -16.45 -3.35
CA SER A 108 22.03 -15.91 -2.11
C SER A 108 21.63 -14.44 -2.20
N GLY A 109 22.16 -13.68 -3.16
CA GLY A 109 21.85 -12.26 -3.36
C GLY A 109 20.72 -12.00 -4.37
N TYR A 110 20.22 -13.03 -5.06
CA TYR A 110 19.26 -12.82 -6.14
C TYR A 110 17.91 -12.26 -5.68
N ASP A 111 17.47 -12.56 -4.45
CA ASP A 111 16.21 -12.03 -3.93
C ASP A 111 16.32 -10.52 -3.67
N LEU A 112 17.44 -10.05 -3.09
CA LEU A 112 17.73 -8.62 -2.92
C LEU A 112 17.84 -7.88 -4.26
N ALA A 113 18.53 -8.47 -5.24
CA ALA A 113 18.60 -7.90 -6.58
C ALA A 113 17.22 -7.83 -7.26
N THR A 114 16.36 -8.82 -7.03
CA THR A 114 14.97 -8.77 -7.52
C THR A 114 14.22 -7.61 -6.87
N GLU A 115 14.25 -7.51 -5.55
CA GLU A 115 13.56 -6.45 -4.78
C GLU A 115 14.03 -5.05 -5.21
N ALA A 116 15.33 -4.87 -5.43
CA ALA A 116 15.89 -3.62 -5.92
C ALA A 116 15.39 -3.24 -7.34
N LEU A 117 15.29 -4.23 -8.24
CA LEU A 117 14.78 -4.00 -9.59
C LEU A 117 13.28 -3.68 -9.59
N GLU A 118 12.52 -4.33 -8.71
CA GLU A 118 11.09 -4.05 -8.54
C GLU A 118 10.89 -2.63 -7.95
N LEU A 119 11.66 -2.26 -6.94
CA LEU A 119 11.66 -0.92 -6.36
C LEU A 119 12.02 0.16 -7.41
N GLY A 120 13.04 -0.10 -8.23
CA GLY A 120 13.43 0.79 -9.32
C GLY A 120 12.34 0.95 -10.36
N ALA A 121 11.72 -0.15 -10.78
CA ALA A 121 10.61 -0.11 -11.73
C ALA A 121 9.39 0.66 -11.21
N GLU A 122 9.10 0.58 -9.91
CA GLU A 122 8.00 1.28 -9.25
C GLU A 122 8.30 2.79 -9.12
N ARG A 123 9.47 3.15 -8.59
CA ARG A 123 9.78 4.54 -8.23
C ARG A 123 10.41 5.37 -9.35
N LEU A 124 10.99 4.75 -10.38
CA LEU A 124 11.61 5.42 -11.53
C LEU A 124 10.86 5.07 -12.82
N SER A 125 9.64 5.61 -12.95
CA SER A 125 8.74 5.28 -14.07
C SER A 125 9.36 5.50 -15.46
N SER A 126 10.23 6.49 -15.63
CA SER A 126 10.97 6.75 -16.88
C SER A 126 11.95 5.65 -17.26
N ASP A 127 12.49 4.91 -16.28
CA ASP A 127 13.45 3.81 -16.45
C ASP A 127 12.81 2.44 -16.24
N ARG A 128 11.48 2.37 -16.09
CA ARG A 128 10.75 1.13 -15.75
C ARG A 128 11.07 -0.04 -16.69
N ILE A 129 11.18 0.22 -17.99
CA ILE A 129 11.55 -0.80 -18.99
C ILE A 129 12.94 -1.36 -18.72
N HIS A 130 13.91 -0.48 -18.43
CA HIS A 130 15.29 -0.88 -18.16
C HIS A 130 15.39 -1.81 -16.94
N PHE A 131 14.67 -1.49 -15.86
CA PHE A 131 14.63 -2.35 -14.68
C PHE A 131 13.95 -3.69 -14.95
N PHE A 132 12.86 -3.72 -15.73
CA PHE A 132 12.23 -4.99 -16.11
C PHE A 132 13.10 -5.83 -17.06
N GLU A 133 13.90 -5.24 -17.94
CA GLU A 133 14.87 -5.95 -18.76
C GLU A 133 15.94 -6.64 -17.89
N LYS A 134 16.54 -5.90 -16.94
CA LYS A 134 17.48 -6.46 -15.95
C LYS A 134 16.81 -7.55 -15.10
N LEU A 135 15.55 -7.39 -14.73
CA LEU A 135 14.81 -8.40 -13.97
C LEU A 135 14.62 -9.68 -14.78
N VAL A 136 14.29 -9.57 -16.07
CA VAL A 136 14.23 -10.72 -16.98
C VAL A 136 15.58 -11.40 -17.09
N GLU A 137 16.69 -10.66 -17.18
CA GLU A 137 18.04 -11.23 -17.20
C GLU A 137 18.35 -12.02 -15.91
N LEU A 138 18.12 -11.42 -14.75
CA LEU A 138 18.30 -12.05 -13.44
C LEU A 138 17.45 -13.33 -13.32
N ARG A 139 16.16 -13.27 -13.64
CA ARG A 139 15.25 -14.43 -13.58
C ARG A 139 15.63 -15.50 -14.60
N GLN A 140 16.15 -15.11 -15.77
CA GLN A 140 16.64 -16.06 -16.77
C GLN A 140 17.86 -16.82 -16.26
N ARG A 141 18.78 -16.14 -15.57
CA ARG A 141 19.93 -16.76 -14.92
C ARG A 141 19.50 -17.74 -13.82
N GLN A 142 18.56 -17.33 -12.96
CA GLN A 142 17.97 -18.22 -11.95
C GLN A 142 17.35 -19.48 -12.57
N TYR A 143 16.55 -19.33 -13.62
CA TYR A 143 15.92 -20.46 -14.30
C TYR A 143 16.92 -21.43 -14.93
N THR A 144 17.97 -20.91 -15.57
CA THR A 144 19.01 -21.74 -16.20
C THR A 144 19.87 -22.48 -15.18
N GLN A 145 20.14 -21.86 -14.03
CA GLN A 145 20.97 -22.44 -12.96
C GLN A 145 20.17 -23.30 -11.97
N ALA A 146 18.84 -23.20 -11.98
CA ALA A 146 17.97 -23.94 -11.07
C ALA A 146 18.14 -25.46 -11.23
N ARG A 147 18.16 -26.16 -10.09
CA ARG A 147 18.10 -27.61 -10.06
C ARG A 147 16.75 -28.08 -10.61
N ALA A 148 16.67 -29.34 -11.03
CA ALA A 148 15.43 -29.90 -11.58
C ALA A 148 14.21 -29.73 -10.63
N SER A 149 14.42 -29.79 -9.31
CA SER A 149 13.39 -29.55 -8.29
C SER A 149 12.85 -28.12 -8.29
N ASP A 150 13.71 -27.14 -8.56
CA ASP A 150 13.41 -25.71 -8.38
C ASP A 150 13.09 -25.03 -9.72
N ARG A 151 13.36 -25.73 -10.83
CA ARG A 151 13.22 -25.21 -12.21
C ARG A 151 11.81 -24.76 -12.53
N THR A 152 10.78 -25.41 -11.98
CA THR A 152 9.39 -24.97 -12.17
C THR A 152 9.14 -23.61 -11.50
N ALA A 153 9.56 -23.43 -10.26
CA ALA A 153 9.39 -22.17 -9.52
C ALA A 153 10.18 -21.02 -10.18
N ALA A 154 11.45 -21.27 -10.52
CA ALA A 154 12.27 -20.29 -11.24
C ALA A 154 11.68 -19.96 -12.63
N GLY A 155 11.09 -20.94 -13.31
CA GLY A 155 10.43 -20.75 -14.60
C GLY A 155 9.17 -19.88 -14.48
N MET A 156 8.37 -20.06 -13.43
CA MET A 156 7.24 -19.18 -13.14
C MET A 156 7.69 -17.75 -12.85
N GLY A 157 8.78 -17.56 -12.08
CA GLY A 157 9.36 -16.23 -11.84
C GLY A 157 9.83 -15.54 -13.12
N LEU A 158 10.48 -16.27 -14.03
CA LEU A 158 10.86 -15.75 -15.35
C LEU A 158 9.65 -15.40 -16.23
N ILE A 159 8.60 -16.24 -16.25
CA ILE A 159 7.37 -15.95 -16.99
C ILE A 159 6.73 -14.66 -16.46
N ALA A 160 6.66 -14.48 -15.14
CA ALA A 160 6.11 -13.26 -14.54
C ALA A 160 6.91 -12.01 -14.94
N ALA A 161 8.24 -12.07 -14.89
CA ALA A 161 9.10 -10.95 -15.32
C ALA A 161 8.93 -10.62 -16.82
N LEU A 162 8.84 -11.64 -17.68
CA LEU A 162 8.61 -11.45 -19.12
C LEU A 162 7.24 -10.83 -19.41
N ILE A 163 6.19 -11.22 -18.68
CA ILE A 163 4.86 -10.62 -18.80
C ILE A 163 4.89 -9.15 -18.35
N ARG A 164 5.53 -8.83 -17.21
CA ARG A 164 5.65 -7.44 -16.74
C ARG A 164 6.38 -6.55 -17.75
N LEU A 165 7.48 -7.03 -18.32
CA LEU A 165 8.18 -6.31 -19.40
C LEU A 165 7.28 -6.12 -20.63
N ALA A 166 6.57 -7.17 -21.05
CA ALA A 166 5.66 -7.10 -22.19
C ALA A 166 4.50 -6.12 -21.97
N ASP A 167 3.92 -6.10 -20.76
CA ASP A 167 2.84 -5.17 -20.40
C ASP A 167 3.35 -3.72 -20.40
N ALA A 168 4.54 -3.46 -19.84
CA ALA A 168 5.15 -2.14 -19.88
C ALA A 168 5.47 -1.69 -21.32
N GLN A 169 5.90 -2.61 -22.20
CA GLN A 169 6.11 -2.33 -23.63
C GLN A 169 4.79 -2.09 -24.37
N TYR A 170 3.73 -2.83 -24.02
CA TYR A 170 2.39 -2.63 -24.55
C TYR A 170 1.84 -1.23 -24.22
N GLU A 171 2.05 -0.75 -22.99
CA GLU A 171 1.66 0.61 -22.57
C GLU A 171 2.38 1.70 -23.38
N LEU A 172 3.64 1.48 -23.75
CA LEU A 172 4.40 2.35 -24.66
C LEU A 172 4.09 2.13 -26.15
N GLN A 173 3.07 1.33 -26.47
CA GLN A 173 2.70 0.92 -27.83
C GLN A 173 3.83 0.21 -28.62
N ALA A 174 4.86 -0.30 -27.92
CA ALA A 174 5.95 -1.10 -28.46
C ALA A 174 5.52 -2.57 -28.63
N PHE A 175 4.48 -2.80 -29.42
CA PHE A 175 3.80 -4.10 -29.50
C PHE A 175 4.67 -5.22 -30.05
N ASP A 176 5.60 -4.91 -30.97
CA ASP A 176 6.50 -5.92 -31.53
C ASP A 176 7.45 -6.46 -30.45
N ASP A 177 8.01 -5.57 -29.62
CA ASP A 177 8.86 -5.94 -28.50
C ASP A 177 8.08 -6.73 -27.45
N ALA A 178 6.86 -6.27 -27.11
CA ALA A 178 5.97 -7.00 -26.19
C ALA A 178 5.69 -8.44 -26.69
N MET A 179 5.42 -8.60 -28.00
CA MET A 179 5.19 -9.90 -28.61
C MET A 179 6.44 -10.80 -28.55
N VAL A 180 7.65 -10.25 -28.69
CA VAL A 180 8.90 -10.99 -28.52
C VAL A 180 9.00 -11.56 -27.10
N GLN A 181 8.72 -10.76 -26.07
CA GLN A 181 8.78 -11.24 -24.68
C GLN A 181 7.72 -12.31 -24.37
N LEU A 182 6.49 -12.16 -24.88
CA LEU A 182 5.42 -13.14 -24.68
C LEU A 182 5.69 -14.47 -25.40
N ARG A 183 6.34 -14.45 -26.58
CA ARG A 183 6.82 -15.68 -27.24
C ARG A 183 7.87 -16.40 -26.40
N ARG A 184 8.81 -15.65 -25.79
CA ARG A 184 9.78 -16.22 -24.83
C ARG A 184 9.06 -16.82 -23.63
N ALA A 185 8.09 -16.13 -23.05
CA ALA A 185 7.31 -16.63 -21.92
C ALA A 185 6.54 -17.93 -22.27
N THR A 186 6.00 -18.03 -23.49
CA THR A 186 5.33 -19.24 -24.00
C THR A 186 6.29 -20.43 -24.06
N ALA A 187 7.52 -20.22 -24.52
CA ALA A 187 8.55 -21.28 -24.56
C ALA A 187 8.92 -21.77 -23.15
N VAL A 188 9.10 -20.85 -22.19
CA VAL A 188 9.37 -21.18 -20.79
C VAL A 188 8.20 -21.95 -20.17
N ALA A 189 6.96 -21.48 -20.37
CA ALA A 189 5.74 -22.12 -19.87
C ALA A 189 5.57 -23.55 -20.40
N SER A 190 5.92 -23.76 -21.68
CA SER A 190 5.92 -25.08 -22.31
C SER A 190 7.01 -25.99 -21.72
N ALA A 191 8.22 -25.46 -21.50
CA ALA A 191 9.33 -26.21 -20.93
C ALA A 191 9.05 -26.71 -19.50
N ILE A 192 8.39 -25.90 -18.67
CA ILE A 192 7.96 -26.30 -17.32
C ILE A 192 6.60 -27.02 -17.28
N ARG A 193 5.97 -27.23 -18.44
CA ARG A 193 4.67 -27.91 -18.62
C ARG A 193 3.51 -27.26 -17.85
N SER A 194 3.56 -25.95 -17.61
CA SER A 194 2.46 -25.21 -16.96
C SER A 194 1.38 -24.87 -18.00
N ASN A 195 0.19 -25.46 -17.86
CA ASN A 195 -0.97 -25.15 -18.71
C ASN A 195 -1.55 -23.77 -18.38
N GLU A 196 -1.64 -23.46 -17.09
CA GLU A 196 -2.13 -22.17 -16.59
C GLU A 196 -1.28 -21.02 -17.13
N ALA A 197 0.05 -21.10 -16.98
CA ALA A 197 0.94 -20.07 -17.50
C ALA A 197 0.82 -19.90 -19.03
N ARG A 198 0.62 -21.00 -19.78
CA ARG A 198 0.38 -20.93 -21.24
C ARG A 198 -0.91 -20.18 -21.57
N GLN A 199 -1.98 -20.40 -20.82
CA GLN A 199 -3.24 -19.68 -21.02
C GLN A 199 -3.07 -18.19 -20.70
N THR A 200 -2.42 -17.85 -19.58
CA THR A 200 -2.12 -16.47 -19.22
C THR A 200 -1.31 -15.76 -20.30
N VAL A 201 -0.21 -16.36 -20.76
CA VAL A 201 0.63 -15.78 -21.82
C VAL A 201 -0.12 -15.65 -23.14
N LYS A 202 -0.90 -16.67 -23.55
CA LYS A 202 -1.69 -16.62 -24.79
C LYS A 202 -2.68 -15.45 -24.75
N ALA A 203 -3.37 -15.28 -23.64
CA ALA A 203 -4.34 -14.22 -23.49
C ALA A 203 -3.65 -12.83 -23.64
N ARG A 204 -2.48 -12.63 -23.03
CA ARG A 204 -1.67 -11.42 -23.27
C ARG A 204 -1.26 -11.25 -24.73
N MET A 205 -0.90 -12.32 -25.44
CA MET A 205 -0.57 -12.25 -26.87
C MET A 205 -1.76 -11.80 -27.69
N ASP A 206 -2.95 -12.35 -27.41
CA ASP A 206 -4.20 -11.97 -28.08
C ASP A 206 -4.49 -10.46 -27.88
N ARG A 207 -4.24 -9.92 -26.67
CA ARG A 207 -4.32 -8.48 -26.38
C ARG A 207 -3.33 -7.64 -27.18
N VAL A 208 -2.07 -8.05 -27.27
CA VAL A 208 -1.05 -7.36 -28.08
C VAL A 208 -1.45 -7.35 -29.56
N ILE A 209 -1.95 -8.47 -30.09
CA ILE A 209 -2.41 -8.58 -31.48
C ILE A 209 -3.57 -7.62 -31.75
N ALA A 210 -4.55 -7.56 -30.84
CA ALA A 210 -5.67 -6.61 -30.94
C ALA A 210 -5.17 -5.15 -30.95
N GLY A 211 -4.25 -4.79 -30.05
CA GLY A 211 -3.64 -3.45 -30.02
C GLY A 211 -2.90 -3.09 -31.31
N GLN A 212 -2.13 -4.02 -31.88
CA GLN A 212 -1.46 -3.84 -33.18
C GLN A 212 -2.44 -3.64 -34.33
N ALA A 213 -3.60 -4.31 -34.29
CA ALA A 213 -4.63 -4.14 -35.31
C ALA A 213 -5.23 -2.73 -35.24
N VAL A 214 -5.55 -2.24 -34.03
CA VAL A 214 -6.07 -0.88 -33.81
C VAL A 214 -5.08 0.18 -34.29
N VAL A 215 -3.79 0.08 -33.95
CA VAL A 215 -2.79 1.06 -34.43
C VAL A 215 -2.63 1.04 -35.95
N ARG A 216 -2.70 -0.13 -36.59
CA ARG A 216 -2.71 -0.21 -38.05
C ARG A 216 -3.95 0.44 -38.68
N GLN A 217 -5.11 0.29 -38.05
CA GLN A 217 -6.33 0.99 -38.48
C GLN A 217 -6.19 2.51 -38.34
N VAL A 218 -5.65 2.99 -37.21
CA VAL A 218 -5.35 4.42 -37.01
C VAL A 218 -4.41 4.97 -38.08
N GLN A 219 -3.32 4.25 -38.38
CA GLN A 219 -2.39 4.64 -39.44
C GLN A 219 -3.06 4.66 -40.81
N THR A 220 -3.90 3.67 -41.11
CA THR A 220 -4.65 3.59 -42.37
C THR A 220 -5.62 4.75 -42.52
N ALA A 221 -6.40 5.07 -41.47
CA ALA A 221 -7.32 6.19 -41.46
C ALA A 221 -6.58 7.53 -41.59
N ARG A 222 -5.46 7.71 -40.88
CA ARG A 222 -4.58 8.90 -41.03
C ARG A 222 -4.02 9.04 -42.44
N ALA A 223 -3.58 7.96 -43.07
CA ALA A 223 -3.09 7.97 -44.44
C ALA A 223 -4.18 8.38 -45.44
N ARG A 224 -5.41 7.88 -45.24
CA ARG A 224 -6.58 8.30 -46.03
C ARG A 224 -6.87 9.79 -45.88
N LEU A 225 -6.88 10.31 -44.66
CA LEU A 225 -7.08 11.75 -44.39
C LEU A 225 -5.95 12.64 -44.92
N THR A 226 -4.73 12.11 -44.98
CA THR A 226 -3.60 12.82 -45.58
C THR A 226 -3.78 12.96 -47.10
N ARG A 227 -4.32 11.91 -47.75
CA ARG A 227 -4.62 11.92 -49.19
C ARG A 227 -5.87 12.74 -49.52
N ASP A 228 -6.90 12.65 -48.68
CA ASP A 228 -8.16 13.36 -48.82
C ASP A 228 -8.65 13.84 -47.45
N LYS A 229 -8.43 15.13 -47.16
CA LYS A 229 -8.86 15.75 -45.90
C LYS A 229 -10.38 15.83 -45.74
N THR A 230 -11.14 15.57 -46.81
CA THR A 230 -12.61 15.60 -46.81
C THR A 230 -13.24 14.22 -46.62
N ASP A 231 -12.43 13.15 -46.48
CA ASP A 231 -12.90 11.78 -46.22
C ASP A 231 -13.54 11.66 -44.82
N GLN A 232 -14.82 12.02 -44.74
CA GLN A 232 -15.64 11.98 -43.53
C GLN A 232 -15.67 10.58 -42.89
N THR A 233 -15.60 9.53 -43.71
CA THR A 233 -15.60 8.14 -43.23
C THR A 233 -14.32 7.85 -42.47
N ALA A 234 -13.17 8.19 -43.05
CA ALA A 234 -11.87 8.01 -42.38
C ALA A 234 -11.75 8.87 -41.12
N ALA A 235 -12.28 10.10 -41.14
CA ALA A 235 -12.30 10.98 -39.97
C ALA A 235 -13.13 10.36 -38.83
N ARG A 236 -14.36 9.91 -39.10
CA ARG A 236 -15.22 9.28 -38.10
C ARG A 236 -14.63 7.96 -37.57
N GLU A 237 -14.05 7.14 -38.45
CA GLU A 237 -13.32 5.93 -38.05
C GLU A 237 -12.17 6.26 -37.09
N LEU A 238 -11.38 7.28 -37.41
CA LEU A 238 -10.27 7.73 -36.57
C LEU A 238 -10.73 8.23 -35.19
N LEU A 239 -11.83 9.01 -35.14
CA LEU A 239 -12.41 9.45 -33.88
C LEU A 239 -12.88 8.27 -33.02
N ARG A 240 -13.59 7.30 -33.63
CA ARG A 240 -14.03 6.08 -32.94
C ARG A 240 -12.85 5.29 -32.40
N LEU A 241 -11.78 5.09 -33.18
CA LEU A 241 -10.60 4.36 -32.73
C LEU A 241 -9.94 5.04 -31.52
N TYR A 242 -9.83 6.37 -31.52
CA TYR A 242 -9.27 7.09 -30.38
C TYR A 242 -10.13 7.03 -29.13
N VAL A 243 -11.44 7.25 -29.26
CA VAL A 243 -12.33 7.29 -28.09
C VAL A 243 -12.64 5.89 -27.56
N VAL A 244 -13.01 4.96 -28.45
CA VAL A 244 -13.58 3.66 -28.06
C VAL A 244 -12.52 2.59 -27.87
N GLU A 245 -11.48 2.55 -28.71
CA GLU A 245 -10.47 1.47 -28.65
C GLU A 245 -9.21 1.86 -27.89
N LEU A 246 -8.83 3.14 -27.92
CA LEU A 246 -7.58 3.65 -27.32
C LEU A 246 -7.78 4.53 -26.07
N ASP A 247 -9.02 4.91 -25.75
CA ASP A 247 -9.36 5.80 -24.63
C ASP A 247 -8.57 7.12 -24.57
N THR A 248 -8.37 7.75 -25.73
CA THR A 248 -7.56 8.97 -25.87
C THR A 248 -8.36 10.10 -26.52
N PRO A 249 -9.38 10.65 -25.82
CA PRO A 249 -10.24 11.70 -26.37
C PRO A 249 -9.45 12.95 -26.80
N GLU A 250 -8.32 13.27 -26.14
CA GLU A 250 -7.44 14.37 -26.52
C GLU A 250 -6.80 14.20 -27.91
N GLU A 251 -6.40 12.97 -28.28
CA GLU A 251 -5.93 12.70 -29.64
C GLU A 251 -7.09 12.79 -30.64
N ALA A 252 -8.28 12.32 -30.26
CA ALA A 252 -9.49 12.44 -31.09
C ALA A 252 -9.86 13.90 -31.37
N ARG A 253 -9.70 14.79 -30.37
CA ARG A 253 -9.99 16.23 -30.48
C ARG A 253 -9.23 16.91 -31.61
N LYS A 254 -8.02 16.45 -31.94
CA LYS A 254 -7.21 16.98 -33.05
C LYS A 254 -7.83 16.72 -34.43
N TYR A 255 -8.81 15.81 -34.53
CA TYR A 255 -9.46 15.43 -35.78
C TYR A 255 -10.97 15.71 -35.76
N SER A 256 -11.54 16.14 -34.63
CA SER A 256 -13.00 16.27 -34.48
C SER A 256 -13.61 17.29 -35.45
N PHE A 257 -12.88 18.37 -35.75
CA PHE A 257 -13.32 19.40 -36.70
C PHE A 257 -13.38 18.91 -38.16
N LEU A 258 -12.81 17.74 -38.47
CA LEU A 258 -12.89 17.15 -39.81
C LEU A 258 -14.21 16.42 -40.04
N VAL A 259 -14.96 16.11 -38.97
CA VAL A 259 -16.25 15.41 -39.07
C VAL A 259 -17.38 16.43 -38.98
N ASP A 260 -18.29 16.44 -39.96
CA ASP A 260 -19.52 17.24 -39.94
C ASP A 260 -20.60 16.58 -39.06
N ASP A 261 -20.29 16.44 -37.77
CA ASP A 261 -21.14 15.79 -36.77
C ASP A 261 -20.99 16.53 -35.43
N GLU A 262 -21.91 17.46 -35.19
CA GLU A 262 -21.91 18.31 -33.99
C GLU A 262 -21.94 17.50 -32.70
N THR A 263 -22.56 16.32 -32.71
CA THR A 263 -22.66 15.44 -31.53
C THR A 263 -21.28 14.91 -31.15
N TRP A 264 -20.53 14.40 -32.14
CA TRP A 264 -19.15 13.95 -31.91
C TRP A 264 -18.23 15.08 -31.48
N GLN A 265 -18.30 16.26 -32.13
CA GLN A 265 -17.48 17.41 -31.76
C GLN A 265 -17.74 17.87 -30.32
N LYS A 266 -19.02 17.98 -29.93
CA LYS A 266 -19.42 18.35 -28.57
C LYS A 266 -18.95 17.33 -27.55
N ASN A 267 -19.24 16.05 -27.77
CA ASN A 267 -18.94 15.03 -26.76
C ASN A 267 -17.45 14.73 -26.63
N ILE A 268 -16.66 14.80 -27.71
CA ILE A 268 -15.19 14.72 -27.59
C ILE A 268 -14.65 15.88 -26.74
N ARG A 269 -15.18 17.11 -26.92
CA ARG A 269 -14.78 18.25 -26.09
C ARG A 269 -15.09 18.02 -24.61
N LEU A 270 -16.28 17.47 -24.31
CA LEU A 270 -16.67 17.12 -22.94
C LEU A 270 -15.81 15.98 -22.37
N ALA A 271 -15.49 14.97 -23.19
CA ALA A 271 -14.62 13.86 -22.81
C ALA A 271 -13.16 14.28 -22.52
N CYS A 272 -12.72 15.43 -23.03
CA CYS A 272 -11.41 16.02 -22.71
C CYS A 272 -11.45 16.89 -21.44
N ALA A 273 -12.63 17.21 -20.91
CA ALA A 273 -12.76 18.01 -19.70
C ALA A 273 -12.64 17.13 -18.45
N ASP A 274 -12.24 17.73 -17.33
CA ASP A 274 -12.35 17.09 -16.03
C ASP A 274 -13.83 16.78 -15.74
N ILE A 275 -14.12 15.52 -15.40
CA ILE A 275 -15.48 15.07 -15.13
C ILE A 275 -16.14 15.89 -14.03
N THR A 276 -15.36 16.32 -13.03
CA THR A 276 -15.85 17.11 -11.89
C THR A 276 -16.25 18.54 -12.27
N ALA A 277 -15.74 19.03 -13.41
CA ALA A 277 -16.03 20.35 -13.94
C ALA A 277 -17.25 20.37 -14.89
N LEU A 278 -17.83 19.22 -15.22
CA LEU A 278 -19.03 19.12 -16.05
C LEU A 278 -20.25 19.65 -15.29
N SER A 279 -21.16 20.30 -16.00
CA SER A 279 -22.50 20.60 -15.46
C SER A 279 -23.40 19.34 -15.47
N ASP A 280 -24.48 19.35 -14.67
CA ASP A 280 -25.49 18.28 -14.64
C ASP A 280 -25.90 17.80 -16.06
N ALA A 281 -26.27 18.75 -16.92
CA ALA A 281 -26.72 18.44 -18.28
C ALA A 281 -25.61 17.85 -19.16
N GLU A 282 -24.36 18.28 -18.97
CA GLU A 282 -23.20 17.78 -19.71
C GLU A 282 -22.78 16.39 -19.24
N ALA A 283 -22.72 16.16 -17.92
CA ALA A 283 -22.42 14.86 -17.34
C ALA A 283 -23.45 13.81 -17.79
N MET A 284 -24.75 14.12 -17.72
CA MET A 284 -25.79 13.20 -18.17
C MET A 284 -25.71 12.90 -19.68
N ALA A 285 -25.47 13.93 -20.50
CA ALA A 285 -25.36 13.77 -21.95
C ALA A 285 -24.12 12.96 -22.34
N LEU A 286 -22.98 13.20 -21.69
CA LEU A 286 -21.75 12.47 -21.93
C LEU A 286 -21.88 11.00 -21.50
N GLY A 287 -22.53 10.73 -20.36
CA GLY A 287 -22.82 9.36 -19.92
C GLY A 287 -23.73 8.61 -20.89
N ASP A 288 -24.79 9.25 -21.40
CA ASP A 288 -25.68 8.67 -22.40
C ASP A 288 -24.91 8.34 -23.70
N TRP A 289 -24.00 9.20 -24.13
CA TRP A 289 -23.15 8.98 -25.30
C TRP A 289 -22.17 7.82 -25.12
N TYR A 290 -21.48 7.74 -23.98
CA TYR A 290 -20.59 6.62 -23.69
C TYR A 290 -21.34 5.28 -23.64
N ARG A 291 -22.56 5.24 -23.10
CA ARG A 291 -23.40 4.04 -23.13
C ARG A 291 -23.76 3.62 -24.56
N GLU A 292 -24.04 4.58 -25.44
CA GLU A 292 -24.26 4.32 -26.86
C GLU A 292 -23.00 3.76 -27.53
N LEU A 293 -21.83 4.36 -27.29
CA LEU A 293 -20.55 3.86 -27.79
C LEU A 293 -20.26 2.43 -27.32
N ALA A 294 -20.56 2.13 -26.05
CA ALA A 294 -20.41 0.78 -25.50
C ALA A 294 -21.24 -0.25 -26.26
N SER A 295 -22.47 0.12 -26.67
CA SER A 295 -23.34 -0.78 -27.43
C SER A 295 -22.77 -1.14 -28.81
N GLY A 296 -22.06 -0.20 -29.44
CA GLY A 296 -21.44 -0.34 -30.75
C GLY A 296 -19.96 -0.77 -30.75
N ALA A 297 -19.37 -1.00 -29.58
CA ALA A 297 -17.98 -1.43 -29.44
C ALA A 297 -17.82 -2.91 -29.83
N ASP A 298 -16.76 -3.22 -30.58
CA ASP A 298 -16.55 -4.56 -31.14
C ASP A 298 -15.93 -5.53 -30.11
N SER A 299 -15.15 -5.00 -29.18
CA SER A 299 -14.46 -5.77 -28.15
C SER A 299 -15.14 -5.63 -26.78
N SER A 300 -15.17 -6.72 -26.00
CA SER A 300 -15.69 -6.70 -24.63
C SER A 300 -14.95 -5.70 -23.74
N ARG A 301 -13.66 -5.48 -24.00
CA ARG A 301 -12.83 -4.51 -23.26
C ARG A 301 -13.27 -3.08 -23.57
N SER A 302 -13.39 -2.74 -24.85
CA SER A 302 -13.82 -1.42 -25.31
C SER A 302 -15.24 -1.11 -24.83
N ARG A 303 -16.13 -2.11 -24.84
CA ARG A 303 -17.46 -2.00 -24.23
C ARG A 303 -17.39 -1.72 -22.72
N ALA A 304 -16.59 -2.49 -21.98
CA ALA A 304 -16.46 -2.32 -20.53
C ALA A 304 -15.89 -0.94 -20.17
N MET A 305 -14.91 -0.46 -20.93
CA MET A 305 -14.32 0.88 -20.79
C MET A 305 -15.35 2.00 -21.02
N MET A 306 -16.12 1.93 -22.10
CA MET A 306 -17.18 2.90 -22.37
C MET A 306 -18.28 2.87 -21.29
N LEU A 307 -18.63 1.70 -20.75
CA LEU A 307 -19.57 1.61 -19.63
C LEU A 307 -19.01 2.21 -18.33
N ALA A 308 -17.71 2.04 -18.06
CA ALA A 308 -17.06 2.65 -16.91
C ALA A 308 -17.14 4.18 -16.97
N HIS A 309 -16.79 4.77 -18.13
CA HIS A 309 -16.96 6.21 -18.36
C HIS A 309 -18.41 6.67 -18.23
N ALA A 310 -19.37 5.88 -18.72
CA ALA A 310 -20.78 6.18 -18.56
C ALA A 310 -21.20 6.20 -17.07
N VAL A 311 -20.79 5.20 -16.29
CA VAL A 311 -21.07 5.13 -14.84
C VAL A 311 -20.50 6.34 -14.12
N ALA A 312 -19.23 6.70 -14.38
CA ALA A 312 -18.58 7.86 -13.79
C ALA A 312 -19.34 9.17 -14.08
N CYS A 313 -19.84 9.34 -15.31
CA CYS A 313 -20.63 10.52 -15.68
C CYS A 313 -21.97 10.58 -14.93
N TYR A 314 -22.65 9.45 -14.75
CA TYR A 314 -23.89 9.44 -13.96
C TYR A 314 -23.64 9.63 -12.46
N ASP A 315 -22.52 9.10 -11.94
CA ASP A 315 -22.10 9.37 -10.57
C ASP A 315 -21.91 10.86 -10.34
N GLN A 316 -21.19 11.53 -11.24
CA GLN A 316 -21.00 12.98 -11.17
C GLN A 316 -22.33 13.75 -11.19
N PHE A 317 -23.25 13.37 -12.08
CA PHE A 317 -24.59 13.97 -12.14
C PHE A 317 -25.33 13.80 -10.81
N LEU A 318 -25.34 12.59 -10.24
CA LEU A 318 -26.07 12.29 -9.00
C LEU A 318 -25.45 12.98 -7.78
N GLU A 319 -24.15 13.28 -7.82
CA GLU A 319 -23.44 14.01 -6.76
C GLU A 319 -23.75 15.52 -6.81
N GLN A 320 -23.77 16.13 -7.99
CA GLN A 320 -24.06 17.56 -8.15
C GLN A 320 -25.57 17.88 -8.08
N HIS A 321 -26.43 17.00 -8.59
CA HIS A 321 -27.85 17.24 -8.73
C HIS A 321 -28.65 16.85 -7.47
N VAL A 322 -28.75 17.79 -6.52
CA VAL A 322 -29.42 17.56 -5.22
C VAL A 322 -30.96 17.48 -5.29
N THR A 323 -31.58 17.79 -6.42
CA THR A 323 -33.04 17.84 -6.54
C THR A 323 -33.61 16.48 -6.91
N THR A 324 -34.48 15.90 -6.07
CA THR A 324 -35.16 14.64 -6.41
C THR A 324 -36.21 14.85 -7.50
N ASP A 325 -35.86 14.55 -8.74
CA ASP A 325 -36.73 14.70 -9.90
C ASP A 325 -36.69 13.47 -10.86
N LEU A 326 -37.34 13.61 -12.02
CA LEU A 326 -37.34 12.57 -13.06
C LEU A 326 -35.94 12.33 -13.65
N LEU A 327 -35.10 13.36 -13.75
CA LEU A 327 -33.73 13.23 -14.27
C LEU A 327 -32.86 12.42 -13.32
N THR A 328 -32.96 12.67 -12.02
CA THR A 328 -32.31 11.90 -10.95
C THR A 328 -32.71 10.43 -10.99
N THR A 329 -34.01 10.17 -11.14
CA THR A 329 -34.52 8.80 -11.26
C THR A 329 -34.00 8.11 -12.52
N LYS A 330 -33.96 8.82 -13.66
CA LYS A 330 -33.39 8.32 -14.92
C LYS A 330 -31.90 8.01 -14.74
N ALA A 331 -31.10 8.95 -14.25
CA ALA A 331 -29.66 8.80 -14.06
C ALA A 331 -29.34 7.62 -13.14
N ALA A 332 -30.02 7.49 -12.00
CA ALA A 332 -29.82 6.37 -11.08
C ALA A 332 -30.14 5.00 -11.71
N LEU A 333 -31.25 4.91 -12.46
CA LEU A 333 -31.63 3.68 -13.15
C LEU A 333 -30.61 3.31 -14.23
N THR A 334 -30.23 4.29 -15.05
CA THR A 334 -29.30 4.08 -16.16
C THR A 334 -27.90 3.75 -15.67
N ARG A 335 -27.42 4.43 -14.63
CA ARG A 335 -26.17 4.09 -13.93
C ARG A 335 -26.19 2.64 -13.46
N LYS A 336 -27.26 2.22 -12.78
CA LYS A 336 -27.40 0.85 -12.28
C LYS A 336 -27.30 -0.17 -13.42
N GLN A 337 -28.01 0.07 -14.52
CA GLN A 337 -27.96 -0.80 -15.70
C GLN A 337 -26.55 -0.90 -16.30
N ALA A 338 -25.89 0.25 -16.49
CA ALA A 338 -24.52 0.30 -17.01
C ALA A 338 -23.53 -0.43 -16.08
N PHE A 339 -23.66 -0.24 -14.77
CA PHE A 339 -22.82 -0.91 -13.77
C PHE A 339 -23.05 -2.42 -13.71
N GLU A 340 -24.30 -2.88 -13.82
CA GLU A 340 -24.62 -4.31 -13.89
C GLU A 340 -24.04 -4.97 -15.15
N GLU A 341 -24.14 -4.30 -16.31
CA GLU A 341 -23.53 -4.77 -17.56
C GLU A 341 -22.00 -4.79 -17.46
N LEU A 342 -21.39 -3.74 -16.92
CA LEU A 342 -19.96 -3.66 -16.66
C LEU A 342 -19.49 -4.80 -15.75
N THR A 343 -20.21 -5.04 -14.65
CA THR A 343 -19.92 -6.13 -13.70
C THR A 343 -20.02 -7.49 -14.38
N ALA A 344 -21.00 -7.69 -15.27
CA ALA A 344 -21.13 -8.93 -16.03
C ALA A 344 -19.97 -9.13 -17.01
N LEU A 345 -19.57 -8.09 -17.74
CA LEU A 345 -18.43 -8.12 -18.66
C LEU A 345 -17.12 -8.39 -17.93
N ASN A 346 -16.86 -7.73 -16.80
CA ASN A 346 -15.64 -7.90 -16.00
C ASN A 346 -15.45 -9.35 -15.51
N LYS A 347 -16.54 -10.08 -15.23
CA LYS A 347 -16.46 -11.51 -14.89
C LYS A 347 -15.94 -12.36 -16.06
N THR A 348 -16.25 -11.96 -17.29
CA THR A 348 -15.83 -12.68 -18.51
C THR A 348 -14.50 -12.21 -19.07
N LEU A 349 -14.08 -10.99 -18.74
CA LEU A 349 -12.80 -10.46 -19.19
C LEU A 349 -11.65 -11.26 -18.54
N PRO A 350 -10.57 -11.52 -19.30
CA PRO A 350 -9.33 -12.04 -18.73
C PRO A 350 -8.87 -11.14 -17.58
N GLU A 351 -8.29 -11.71 -16.52
CA GLU A 351 -7.91 -11.01 -15.28
C GLU A 351 -7.16 -9.68 -15.53
N TYR A 352 -6.34 -9.65 -16.56
CA TYR A 352 -5.55 -8.48 -16.90
C TYR A 352 -6.25 -7.36 -17.67
N ASP A 353 -7.40 -7.66 -18.27
CA ASP A 353 -8.29 -6.67 -18.87
C ASP A 353 -9.36 -6.23 -17.86
N ARG A 354 -9.41 -6.84 -16.66
CA ARG A 354 -10.25 -6.38 -15.54
C ARG A 354 -9.71 -5.12 -14.89
N HIS A 355 -8.48 -4.73 -15.18
CA HIS A 355 -7.97 -3.39 -14.90
C HIS A 355 -8.61 -2.46 -15.91
N LEU A 356 -9.84 -2.04 -15.60
CA LEU A 356 -10.43 -0.90 -16.29
C LEU A 356 -9.50 0.30 -16.05
N PRO A 357 -9.38 1.23 -17.03
CA PRO A 357 -8.93 2.58 -16.70
C PRO A 357 -9.70 3.00 -15.45
N GLY A 358 -8.97 3.44 -14.43
CA GLY A 358 -9.46 3.56 -13.06
C GLY A 358 -10.91 4.02 -13.00
N ASP A 359 -11.67 3.40 -12.10
CA ASP A 359 -13.04 3.74 -11.72
C ASP A 359 -13.05 5.17 -11.11
N PHE A 360 -12.69 6.18 -11.90
CA PHE A 360 -12.56 7.58 -11.53
C PHE A 360 -13.97 8.13 -11.35
N GLY A 361 -14.52 7.96 -10.15
CA GLY A 361 -15.86 8.45 -9.85
C GLY A 361 -16.74 7.49 -9.07
N ALA A 362 -16.66 6.19 -9.37
CA ALA A 362 -17.62 5.25 -8.81
C ALA A 362 -17.25 4.85 -7.38
N SER A 363 -18.09 5.24 -6.44
CA SER A 363 -17.98 4.82 -5.05
C SER A 363 -18.34 3.33 -4.90
N MET A 364 -17.39 2.54 -4.43
CA MET A 364 -17.49 1.11 -4.14
C MET A 364 -17.73 0.86 -2.65
N ASN A 365 -18.70 0.01 -2.31
CA ASN A 365 -18.91 -0.42 -0.91
C ASN A 365 -17.94 -1.56 -0.55
N LEU A 366 -16.92 -1.25 0.26
CA LEU A 366 -15.88 -2.20 0.66
C LEU A 366 -16.39 -3.36 1.50
N LEU A 367 -17.47 -3.17 2.28
CA LEU A 367 -18.05 -4.25 3.09
C LEU A 367 -18.57 -5.41 2.25
N LYS A 368 -19.01 -5.15 1.01
CA LYS A 368 -19.47 -6.20 0.09
C LYS A 368 -18.35 -7.08 -0.45
N LEU A 369 -17.10 -6.62 -0.31
CA LEU A 369 -15.93 -7.38 -0.73
C LEU A 369 -15.33 -8.19 0.42
N VAL A 370 -15.68 -7.88 1.67
CA VAL A 370 -15.08 -8.53 2.84
C VAL A 370 -15.59 -9.96 2.99
N ASP A 371 -14.66 -10.91 3.04
CA ASP A 371 -14.86 -12.29 3.48
C ASP A 371 -14.17 -12.46 4.83
N ILE A 372 -14.98 -12.57 5.90
CA ILE A 372 -14.50 -12.66 7.28
C ILE A 372 -13.51 -13.82 7.49
N GLN A 373 -13.64 -14.91 6.73
CA GLN A 373 -12.73 -16.06 6.87
C GLN A 373 -11.36 -15.80 6.24
N LYS A 374 -11.29 -14.89 5.26
CA LYS A 374 -10.06 -14.61 4.50
C LYS A 374 -9.34 -13.35 4.95
N HIS A 375 -10.09 -12.31 5.31
CA HIS A 375 -9.55 -10.96 5.49
C HIS A 375 -9.30 -10.58 6.94
N VAL A 376 -9.85 -11.32 7.90
CA VAL A 376 -9.50 -11.13 9.30
C VAL A 376 -8.07 -11.60 9.51
N GLU A 377 -7.17 -10.67 9.82
CA GLU A 377 -5.78 -11.01 10.15
C GLU A 377 -5.60 -11.26 11.65
N ARG A 378 -6.39 -10.58 12.49
CA ARG A 378 -6.39 -10.74 13.96
C ARG A 378 -7.74 -10.38 14.58
N GLY A 379 -8.01 -10.99 15.73
CA GLY A 379 -9.15 -10.64 16.57
C GLY A 379 -10.44 -11.33 16.15
N GLN A 380 -11.57 -10.77 16.60
CA GLN A 380 -12.89 -11.33 16.36
C GLN A 380 -13.76 -10.29 15.66
N TRP A 381 -14.10 -10.59 14.41
CA TRP A 381 -14.93 -9.74 13.56
C TRP A 381 -16.15 -10.52 13.09
N THR A 382 -17.27 -9.83 12.97
CA THR A 382 -18.50 -10.36 12.37
C THR A 382 -19.00 -9.36 11.33
N LEU A 383 -19.49 -9.87 10.22
CA LEU A 383 -20.15 -9.07 9.17
C LEU A 383 -21.59 -9.54 9.06
N ASP A 384 -22.54 -8.62 9.20
CA ASP A 384 -23.96 -8.89 9.02
C ASP A 384 -24.64 -7.78 8.18
N GLU A 385 -25.96 -7.79 8.10
CA GLU A 385 -26.74 -6.82 7.31
C GLU A 385 -26.59 -5.38 7.81
N THR A 386 -26.21 -5.17 9.06
CA THR A 386 -26.09 -3.86 9.70
C THR A 386 -24.68 -3.28 9.60
N GLY A 387 -23.67 -4.12 9.38
CA GLY A 387 -22.30 -3.69 9.12
C GLY A 387 -21.25 -4.69 9.57
N LEU A 388 -20.03 -4.17 9.73
CA LEU A 388 -18.87 -4.87 10.24
C LEU A 388 -18.70 -4.54 11.72
N HIS A 389 -18.66 -5.56 12.57
CA HIS A 389 -18.58 -5.42 14.02
C HIS A 389 -17.31 -6.07 14.54
N VAL A 390 -16.68 -5.43 15.54
CA VAL A 390 -15.52 -5.96 16.23
C VAL A 390 -15.85 -6.29 17.68
N ALA A 391 -15.46 -7.47 18.14
CA ALA A 391 -15.60 -7.84 19.55
C ALA A 391 -14.58 -7.08 20.41
N ALA A 392 -14.88 -6.90 21.69
CA ALA A 392 -14.00 -6.27 22.67
C ALA A 392 -12.84 -7.20 23.11
N VAL A 393 -12.04 -7.65 22.14
CA VAL A 393 -10.81 -8.42 22.35
C VAL A 393 -9.60 -7.59 21.95
N HIS A 394 -8.42 -7.94 22.45
CA HIS A 394 -7.22 -7.15 22.17
C HIS A 394 -6.71 -7.36 20.74
N ARG A 395 -6.34 -6.25 20.08
CA ARG A 395 -5.64 -6.21 18.77
C ARG A 395 -6.39 -6.86 17.61
N ASN A 396 -7.57 -6.33 17.32
CA ASN A 396 -8.33 -6.68 16.13
C ASN A 396 -7.75 -6.01 14.90
N GLN A 397 -7.70 -6.75 13.79
CA GLN A 397 -7.23 -6.26 12.50
C GLN A 397 -7.96 -7.01 11.38
N ILE A 398 -8.48 -6.26 10.42
CA ILE A 398 -9.10 -6.77 9.20
C ILE A 398 -8.65 -5.92 8.02
N ILE A 399 -8.34 -6.55 6.90
CA ILE A 399 -8.01 -5.86 5.66
C ILE A 399 -9.25 -5.73 4.77
N PHE A 400 -9.30 -4.72 3.93
CA PHE A 400 -10.19 -4.70 2.78
C PHE A 400 -9.42 -5.28 1.59
N PRO A 401 -10.05 -6.07 0.70
CA PRO A 401 -9.37 -6.68 -0.44
C PRO A 401 -9.16 -5.69 -1.59
N VAL A 402 -8.74 -4.47 -1.28
CA VAL A 402 -8.49 -3.37 -2.21
C VAL A 402 -7.12 -2.77 -1.91
N ALA A 403 -6.30 -2.64 -2.95
CA ALA A 403 -5.01 -1.96 -2.92
C ALA A 403 -5.06 -0.76 -3.88
N PRO A 404 -5.27 0.47 -3.38
CA PRO A 404 -5.22 1.68 -4.21
C PRO A 404 -3.80 1.98 -4.68
N HIS A 405 -3.63 2.28 -5.97
CA HIS A 405 -2.43 2.90 -6.53
C HIS A 405 -2.80 4.24 -7.17
N GLY A 406 -3.00 5.26 -6.34
CA GLY A 406 -3.45 6.58 -6.78
C GLY A 406 -4.06 7.38 -5.65
N SER A 407 -4.62 8.52 -6.03
CA SER A 407 -5.49 9.34 -5.21
C SER A 407 -6.84 8.66 -5.05
N TYR A 408 -7.39 8.69 -3.84
CA TYR A 408 -8.68 8.08 -3.54
C TYR A 408 -9.39 8.80 -2.40
N GLN A 409 -10.68 8.53 -2.29
CA GLN A 409 -11.53 8.94 -1.19
C GLN A 409 -12.08 7.70 -0.47
N LEU A 410 -12.07 7.75 0.85
CA LEU A 410 -12.65 6.76 1.73
C LEU A 410 -13.68 7.46 2.62
N GLN A 411 -14.91 6.95 2.66
CA GLN A 411 -15.93 7.38 3.62
C GLN A 411 -16.42 6.17 4.41
N MET A 412 -16.78 6.37 5.67
CA MET A 412 -17.39 5.35 6.50
C MET A 412 -18.22 5.96 7.62
N GLU A 413 -19.11 5.17 8.19
CA GLU A 413 -19.74 5.48 9.46
C GLU A 413 -19.22 4.54 10.55
N VAL A 414 -18.89 5.08 11.71
CA VAL A 414 -18.34 4.35 12.85
C VAL A 414 -19.18 4.58 14.11
N MET A 415 -19.44 3.52 14.87
CA MET A 415 -20.13 3.59 16.16
C MET A 415 -19.27 2.96 17.25
N PHE A 416 -19.04 3.70 18.33
CA PHE A 416 -18.26 3.25 19.48
C PHE A 416 -19.16 2.67 20.58
N ALA A 417 -18.83 1.48 21.08
CA ALA A 417 -19.61 0.78 22.11
C ALA A 417 -19.12 1.06 23.55
N THR A 418 -17.99 1.76 23.73
CA THR A 418 -17.43 2.08 25.06
C THR A 418 -17.09 3.57 25.19
N PRO A 419 -17.12 4.15 26.41
CA PRO A 419 -16.96 5.60 26.63
C PRO A 419 -15.51 6.09 26.48
N GLN A 420 -14.56 5.15 26.56
CA GLN A 420 -13.15 5.38 26.28
C GLN A 420 -12.75 4.32 25.25
N PRO A 421 -13.05 4.56 23.97
CA PRO A 421 -12.59 3.66 22.94
C PRO A 421 -11.06 3.69 22.93
N ASP A 422 -10.45 2.51 23.01
CA ASP A 422 -9.02 2.35 22.75
C ASP A 422 -8.68 2.76 21.31
N ASP A 423 -7.46 2.46 20.86
CA ASP A 423 -7.01 2.78 19.51
C ASP A 423 -7.98 2.21 18.46
N VAL A 424 -8.67 3.10 17.75
CA VAL A 424 -9.43 2.78 16.53
C VAL A 424 -8.73 3.46 15.37
N ILE A 425 -8.22 2.67 14.44
CA ILE A 425 -7.30 3.14 13.40
C ILE A 425 -7.79 2.66 12.04
N VAL A 426 -7.80 3.58 11.09
CA VAL A 426 -7.91 3.27 9.66
C VAL A 426 -6.51 3.34 9.07
N TYR A 427 -6.02 2.23 8.51
CA TYR A 427 -4.75 2.18 7.80
C TYR A 427 -4.99 2.61 6.36
N LEU A 428 -4.33 3.70 5.94
CA LEU A 428 -4.48 4.34 4.63
C LEU A 428 -3.19 4.16 3.82
N PRO A 429 -3.17 3.35 2.74
CA PRO A 429 -2.07 3.34 1.79
C PRO A 429 -1.90 4.70 1.10
N VAL A 430 -0.67 5.17 0.93
CA VAL A 430 -0.36 6.47 0.31
C VAL A 430 0.87 6.32 -0.57
N GLY A 431 0.65 6.11 -1.88
CA GLY A 431 1.72 5.81 -2.82
C GLY A 431 2.53 4.57 -2.39
N SER A 432 3.85 4.70 -2.28
CA SER A 432 4.74 3.62 -1.82
C SER A 432 4.82 3.49 -0.29
N SER A 433 4.02 4.24 0.48
CA SER A 433 3.98 4.20 1.94
C SER A 433 2.54 4.06 2.45
N ALA A 434 2.31 4.29 3.74
CA ALA A 434 0.99 4.33 4.34
C ALA A 434 0.99 5.15 5.64
N VAL A 435 -0.20 5.47 6.15
CA VAL A 435 -0.38 6.18 7.42
C VAL A 435 -1.51 5.59 8.23
N GLY A 436 -1.39 5.63 9.55
CA GLY A 436 -2.48 5.27 10.47
C GLY A 436 -3.32 6.50 10.80
N PHE A 437 -4.60 6.50 10.41
CA PHE A 437 -5.57 7.53 10.79
C PHE A 437 -6.34 7.11 12.06
N PHE A 438 -6.06 7.77 13.17
CA PHE A 438 -6.66 7.54 14.48
C PHE A 438 -8.01 8.25 14.61
N LEU A 439 -9.05 7.46 14.82
CA LEU A 439 -10.40 7.93 15.16
C LEU A 439 -10.59 8.04 16.68
N SER A 440 -9.75 7.36 17.46
CA SER A 440 -9.64 7.52 18.91
C SER A 440 -8.28 7.05 19.39
N HIS A 441 -7.65 7.82 20.28
CA HIS A 441 -6.46 7.44 21.02
C HIS A 441 -6.55 8.00 22.45
N PRO A 442 -6.63 7.15 23.49
CA PRO A 442 -6.70 7.64 24.86
C PRO A 442 -5.36 8.30 25.27
N PRO A 443 -5.38 9.43 25.99
CA PRO A 443 -4.18 10.10 26.44
C PRO A 443 -3.37 9.19 27.38
N ARG A 444 -2.04 9.32 27.35
CA ARG A 444 -1.18 8.57 28.28
C ARG A 444 -1.51 8.98 29.71
N ARG A 445 -1.53 7.99 30.62
CA ARG A 445 -1.91 8.05 32.06
C ARG A 445 -1.39 9.22 32.92
N ARG A 446 -0.53 10.11 32.41
CA ARG A 446 0.02 11.26 33.14
C ARG A 446 -0.80 12.56 32.98
N GLU A 447 -1.74 12.61 32.04
CA GLU A 447 -2.63 13.75 31.84
C GLU A 447 -4.06 13.40 32.27
N ILE A 448 -4.27 13.25 33.58
CA ILE A 448 -5.63 13.14 34.12
C ILE A 448 -6.18 14.57 34.21
N THR A 449 -6.74 15.06 33.12
CA THR A 449 -7.58 16.26 33.11
C THR A 449 -8.98 15.93 33.61
N GLU A 450 -9.68 16.89 34.21
CA GLU A 450 -11.06 16.70 34.70
C GLU A 450 -12.03 16.32 33.58
N THR A 451 -11.73 16.70 32.34
CA THR A 451 -12.46 16.29 31.14
C THR A 451 -11.68 15.20 30.40
N PRO A 452 -12.27 14.02 30.14
CA PRO A 452 -11.64 13.03 29.28
C PRO A 452 -11.47 13.62 27.88
N GLN A 453 -10.25 13.58 27.37
CA GLN A 453 -9.90 13.98 26.01
C GLN A 453 -9.48 12.74 25.22
N THR A 454 -9.64 12.77 23.91
CA THR A 454 -9.05 11.78 23.00
C THR A 454 -8.18 12.52 21.98
N ARG A 455 -7.16 11.84 21.46
CA ARG A 455 -6.41 12.34 20.32
C ARG A 455 -6.88 11.65 19.05
N MET A 456 -7.04 12.42 18.00
CA MET A 456 -7.39 11.95 16.67
C MET A 456 -6.39 12.51 15.65
N GLY A 457 -6.34 11.90 14.47
CA GLY A 457 -5.52 12.37 13.35
C GLY A 457 -4.51 11.34 12.84
N LEU A 458 -3.53 11.79 12.08
CA LEU A 458 -2.53 10.93 11.46
C LEU A 458 -1.39 10.64 12.44
N ALA A 459 -1.05 9.36 12.60
CA ALA A 459 0.12 8.95 13.35
C ALA A 459 1.32 8.79 12.42
N THR A 460 2.52 8.86 13.02
CA THR A 460 3.81 8.56 12.40
C THR A 460 4.15 9.45 11.20
N VAL A 461 3.62 10.66 11.19
CA VAL A 461 4.08 11.75 10.31
C VAL A 461 5.40 12.25 10.86
N ARG A 462 6.48 12.18 10.08
CA ARG A 462 7.86 12.46 10.50
C ARG A 462 8.27 11.67 11.75
N GLN A 463 7.84 10.40 11.81
CA GLN A 463 8.05 9.50 12.96
C GLN A 463 7.35 9.94 14.27
N MET A 464 6.57 11.02 14.26
CA MET A 464 5.85 11.50 15.43
C MET A 464 4.55 10.72 15.61
N VAL A 465 4.33 10.22 16.82
CA VAL A 465 3.11 9.47 17.19
C VAL A 465 1.92 10.42 17.35
N VAL A 466 0.68 9.89 17.38
CA VAL A 466 -0.52 10.74 17.52
C VAL A 466 -0.56 11.48 18.86
N ASP A 467 0.03 10.90 19.91
CA ASP A 467 0.14 11.50 21.24
C ASP A 467 1.32 12.46 21.41
N ASP A 468 2.11 12.66 20.37
CA ASP A 468 3.15 13.68 20.37
C ASP A 468 2.50 15.08 20.29
N PRO A 469 2.78 16.01 21.21
CA PRO A 469 2.26 17.37 21.13
C PRO A 469 2.75 18.13 19.89
N ASP A 470 3.88 17.72 19.30
CA ASP A 470 4.49 18.40 18.15
C ASP A 470 4.03 17.81 16.80
N ASN A 471 3.21 16.75 16.80
CA ASN A 471 2.66 16.17 15.58
C ASN A 471 1.62 17.13 14.95
N PRO A 472 1.93 17.77 13.80
CA PRO A 472 1.05 18.76 13.19
C PRO A 472 -0.21 18.13 12.59
N ALA A 473 -0.20 16.80 12.42
CA ALA A 473 -1.31 16.03 11.88
C ALA A 473 -2.14 15.35 12.98
N SER A 474 -2.04 15.80 14.23
CA SER A 474 -2.90 15.35 15.33
C SER A 474 -3.66 16.52 15.97
N THR A 475 -4.86 16.22 16.47
CA THR A 475 -5.67 17.17 17.23
C THR A 475 -6.27 16.51 18.47
N VAL A 476 -6.50 17.34 19.50
CA VAL A 476 -7.19 16.94 20.72
C VAL A 476 -8.68 17.22 20.53
N ALA A 477 -9.49 16.19 20.67
CA ALA A 477 -10.94 16.26 20.51
C ALA A 477 -11.66 15.70 21.74
N PRO A 478 -12.92 16.10 21.99
CA PRO A 478 -13.78 15.36 22.89
C PRO A 478 -13.90 13.89 22.44
N PRO A 479 -14.01 12.92 23.37
CA PRO A 479 -14.28 11.54 23.02
C PRO A 479 -15.54 11.41 22.15
N PRO A 480 -15.55 10.51 21.15
CA PRO A 480 -16.75 10.22 20.38
C PRO A 480 -17.93 9.87 21.28
N THR A 481 -19.14 10.25 20.86
CA THR A 481 -20.34 9.94 21.63
C THR A 481 -20.69 8.47 21.41
N MET A 482 -20.89 7.73 22.50
CA MET A 482 -21.19 6.30 22.39
C MET A 482 -22.56 6.04 21.76
N GLY A 483 -22.68 4.92 21.06
CA GLY A 483 -23.97 4.41 20.58
C GLY A 483 -24.63 5.24 19.48
N ILE A 484 -23.93 6.23 18.92
CA ILE A 484 -24.34 6.95 17.72
C ILE A 484 -23.34 6.69 16.59
N TRP A 485 -23.83 6.81 15.36
CA TRP A 485 -23.00 6.70 14.16
C TRP A 485 -22.34 8.04 13.87
N HIS A 486 -21.02 8.02 13.79
CA HIS A 486 -20.18 9.15 13.41
C HIS A 486 -19.74 8.99 11.96
N LYS A 487 -19.75 10.08 11.20
CA LYS A 487 -19.24 10.08 9.82
C LYS A 487 -17.74 10.31 9.83
N VAL A 488 -17.03 9.56 9.02
CA VAL A 488 -15.59 9.68 8.83
C VAL A 488 -15.31 9.73 7.35
N GLN A 489 -14.47 10.68 6.94
CA GLN A 489 -13.98 10.78 5.57
C GLN A 489 -12.47 10.98 5.58
N ALA A 490 -11.80 10.35 4.62
CA ALA A 490 -10.40 10.59 4.30
C ALA A 490 -10.26 10.77 2.78
N ASN A 491 -9.69 11.89 2.34
CA ASN A 491 -9.24 12.09 0.97
C ASN A 491 -7.71 11.95 0.96
N VAL A 492 -7.19 11.11 0.08
CA VAL A 492 -5.76 10.93 -0.17
C VAL A 492 -5.52 11.38 -1.61
N THR A 493 -4.69 12.39 -1.79
CA THR A 493 -4.31 12.90 -3.11
C THR A 493 -2.80 12.75 -3.27
N LEU A 494 -2.38 12.09 -4.35
CA LEU A 494 -0.98 11.87 -4.68
C LEU A 494 -0.54 12.84 -5.78
N ASN A 495 0.65 13.40 -5.60
CA ASN A 495 1.33 14.18 -6.63
C ASN A 495 2.82 13.82 -6.62
N LYS A 496 3.19 12.81 -7.41
CA LYS A 496 4.56 12.27 -7.46
C LYS A 496 5.00 11.79 -6.06
N SER A 497 6.03 12.42 -5.49
CA SER A 497 6.55 12.12 -4.14
C SER A 497 5.85 12.89 -3.02
N GLN A 498 4.84 13.70 -3.33
CA GLN A 498 4.04 14.43 -2.35
C GLN A 498 2.65 13.79 -2.20
N ALA A 499 2.08 13.92 -1.01
CA ALA A 499 0.70 13.57 -0.75
C ALA A 499 0.00 14.68 0.04
N SER A 500 -1.29 14.83 -0.23
CA SER A 500 -2.23 15.60 0.56
C SER A 500 -3.22 14.63 1.20
N ILE A 501 -3.42 14.76 2.51
CA ILE A 501 -4.34 13.92 3.27
C ILE A 501 -5.25 14.83 4.07
N GLU A 502 -6.52 14.81 3.70
CA GLU A 502 -7.58 15.54 4.39
C GLU A 502 -8.51 14.56 5.07
N THR A 503 -8.78 14.76 6.35
CA THR A 503 -9.70 13.92 7.11
C THR A 503 -10.78 14.74 7.77
N GLN A 504 -11.97 14.16 7.86
CA GLN A 504 -13.12 14.77 8.51
C GLN A 504 -13.77 13.78 9.48
N PHE A 505 -14.31 14.32 10.57
CA PHE A 505 -15.08 13.60 11.58
C PHE A 505 -16.37 14.38 11.88
N ASP A 506 -17.53 13.78 11.65
CA ASP A 506 -18.85 14.43 11.72
C ASP A 506 -18.93 15.74 10.94
N ASP A 507 -18.54 15.68 9.66
CA ASP A 507 -18.56 16.81 8.71
C ASP A 507 -17.67 18.01 9.15
N LYS A 508 -16.78 17.79 10.14
CA LYS A 508 -15.78 18.78 10.58
C LYS A 508 -14.39 18.33 10.14
N ALA A 509 -13.66 19.25 9.52
CA ALA A 509 -12.25 19.05 9.22
C ALA A 509 -11.48 18.73 10.51
N LEU A 510 -10.74 17.62 10.49
CA LEU A 510 -9.98 17.12 11.62
C LEU A 510 -8.48 17.30 11.40
N VAL A 511 -7.99 16.90 10.24
CA VAL A 511 -6.59 17.04 9.83
C VAL A 511 -6.55 17.42 8.35
N GLN A 512 -5.68 18.36 8.01
CA GLN A 512 -5.23 18.63 6.66
C GLN A 512 -3.71 18.58 6.70
N TRP A 513 -3.13 17.62 6.00
CA TRP A 513 -1.69 17.41 5.96
C TRP A 513 -1.22 17.37 4.51
N ASP A 514 -0.19 18.14 4.20
CA ASP A 514 0.48 18.16 2.92
C ASP A 514 1.98 17.94 3.15
N GLY A 515 2.57 16.98 2.45
CA GLY A 515 4.00 16.76 2.55
C GLY A 515 4.53 15.58 1.75
N PRO A 516 5.84 15.30 1.87
CA PRO A 516 6.48 14.16 1.21
C PRO A 516 5.90 12.85 1.70
N ILE A 517 5.63 11.90 0.80
CA ILE A 517 5.21 10.54 1.14
C ILE A 517 6.23 9.87 2.07
N ALA A 518 7.51 10.22 1.92
CA ALA A 518 8.63 9.85 2.78
C ALA A 518 8.41 10.12 4.28
N ASP A 519 7.66 11.20 4.60
CA ASP A 519 7.36 11.58 5.98
C ASP A 519 6.34 10.63 6.61
N LEU A 520 5.64 9.81 5.82
CA LEU A 520 4.67 8.83 6.29
C LEU A 520 5.39 7.50 6.57
N SER A 521 5.27 6.98 7.79
CA SER A 521 5.90 5.70 8.15
C SER A 521 4.98 4.89 9.05
N PRO A 522 4.16 3.96 8.52
CA PRO A 522 3.19 3.27 9.34
C PRO A 522 3.90 2.46 10.44
N MET A 523 3.41 2.58 11.66
CA MET A 523 3.94 1.83 12.79
C MET A 523 3.80 0.32 12.54
N SER A 524 4.90 -0.44 12.61
CA SER A 524 4.94 -1.88 12.25
C SER A 524 3.90 -2.75 12.95
N ARG A 525 3.49 -2.39 14.17
CA ARG A 525 2.43 -3.10 14.91
C ARG A 525 1.03 -2.94 14.32
N TRP A 526 0.81 -1.91 13.52
CA TRP A 526 -0.45 -1.56 12.85
C TRP A 526 -0.41 -1.79 11.33
N GLN A 527 0.71 -2.24 10.79
CA GLN A 527 0.75 -2.64 9.40
C GLN A 527 -0.02 -3.95 9.19
N PRO A 528 -0.80 -4.12 8.11
CA PRO A 528 -1.33 -5.41 7.74
C PRO A 528 -0.21 -6.41 7.50
N ARG A 529 -0.40 -7.62 8.02
CA ARG A 529 0.61 -8.70 8.04
C ARG A 529 0.85 -9.28 6.66
N THR A 530 -0.20 -9.31 5.85
CA THR A 530 -0.15 -9.94 4.54
C THR A 530 0.32 -8.97 3.46
N ARG A 531 -0.06 -7.70 3.57
CA ARG A 531 0.13 -6.69 2.52
C ARG A 531 0.19 -5.28 3.11
N SER A 532 1.19 -4.49 2.74
CA SER A 532 1.35 -3.11 3.20
C SER A 532 0.55 -2.08 2.39
N ASP A 533 0.05 -2.48 1.23
CA ASP A 533 -0.57 -1.66 0.20
C ASP A 533 -2.11 -1.74 0.21
N VAL A 534 -2.71 -2.44 1.19
CA VAL A 534 -4.16 -2.57 1.32
C VAL A 534 -4.73 -1.66 2.40
N LEU A 535 -5.98 -1.21 2.20
CA LEU A 535 -6.74 -0.55 3.26
C LEU A 535 -7.02 -1.54 4.39
N ALA A 536 -6.94 -1.09 5.65
CA ALA A 536 -7.26 -1.93 6.80
C ALA A 536 -7.90 -1.17 7.96
N LEU A 537 -8.61 -1.92 8.82
CA LEU A 537 -9.18 -1.41 10.06
C LEU A 537 -8.56 -2.12 11.26
N HIS A 538 -8.31 -1.35 12.31
CA HIS A 538 -7.74 -1.82 13.56
C HIS A 538 -8.58 -1.34 14.74
N SER A 539 -8.76 -2.23 15.72
CA SER A 539 -9.28 -1.87 17.04
C SER A 539 -8.46 -2.55 18.13
N ALA A 540 -7.90 -1.76 19.05
CA ALA A 540 -7.05 -2.31 20.09
C ALA A 540 -7.82 -3.08 21.18
N SER A 541 -9.07 -2.73 21.50
CA SER A 541 -9.77 -3.29 22.69
C SER A 541 -11.23 -2.85 22.89
N GLY A 542 -11.71 -1.82 22.16
CA GLY A 542 -13.10 -1.38 22.20
C GLY A 542 -14.00 -2.11 21.21
N GLY A 543 -15.25 -2.40 21.61
CA GLY A 543 -16.30 -2.77 20.66
C GLY A 543 -16.60 -1.59 19.74
N VAL A 544 -16.49 -1.82 18.43
CA VAL A 544 -16.71 -0.81 17.39
C VAL A 544 -17.55 -1.44 16.28
N SER A 545 -18.39 -0.65 15.64
CA SER A 545 -19.12 -1.06 14.45
C SER A 545 -18.85 -0.09 13.32
N PHE A 546 -18.76 -0.61 12.10
CA PHE A 546 -18.54 0.14 10.88
C PHE A 546 -19.66 -0.17 9.89
N ARG A 547 -20.18 0.85 9.22
CA ARG A 547 -21.12 0.67 8.10
C ARG A 547 -20.85 1.71 7.03
N ASN A 548 -21.51 1.56 5.88
CA ASN A 548 -21.37 2.49 4.75
C ASN A 548 -19.90 2.77 4.38
N VAL A 549 -19.04 1.75 4.46
CA VAL A 549 -17.61 1.91 4.12
C VAL A 549 -17.51 1.98 2.60
N SER A 550 -17.40 3.19 2.08
CA SER A 550 -17.30 3.46 0.66
C SER A 550 -15.91 3.96 0.27
N PHE A 551 -15.49 3.59 -0.93
CA PHE A 551 -14.17 3.87 -1.46
C PHE A 551 -14.29 4.26 -2.92
N ARG A 552 -13.62 5.33 -3.32
CA ARG A 552 -13.68 5.88 -4.68
C ARG A 552 -12.27 6.25 -5.11
N MET A 553 -11.81 5.77 -6.26
CA MET A 553 -10.58 6.30 -6.86
C MET A 553 -10.85 7.70 -7.40
N LEU A 554 -9.92 8.62 -7.14
CA LEU A 554 -9.89 9.97 -7.70
C LEU A 554 -8.95 10.02 -8.91
N ASP A 555 -7.82 9.33 -8.83
CA ASP A 555 -6.90 9.05 -9.93
C ASP A 555 -6.24 7.66 -9.76
N GLY A 556 -5.40 7.23 -10.71
CA GLY A 556 -4.68 5.94 -10.62
C GLY A 556 -5.51 4.68 -10.84
N ASP A 557 -5.17 3.57 -10.18
CA ASP A 557 -5.92 2.31 -10.27
C ASP A 557 -6.18 1.65 -8.91
N VAL A 558 -7.01 0.61 -8.89
CA VAL A 558 -7.24 -0.21 -7.70
C VAL A 558 -7.11 -1.68 -8.07
N THR A 559 -6.30 -2.40 -7.30
CA THR A 559 -6.17 -3.86 -7.43
C THR A 559 -7.05 -4.57 -6.40
N LEU A 560 -7.93 -5.46 -6.86
CA LEU A 560 -8.68 -6.36 -5.98
C LEU A 560 -7.81 -7.54 -5.57
N THR A 561 -7.50 -7.66 -4.27
CA THR A 561 -6.47 -8.60 -3.80
C THR A 561 -6.99 -10.03 -3.59
N ASP A 562 -8.27 -10.27 -3.85
CA ASP A 562 -8.98 -11.48 -3.44
C ASP A 562 -8.95 -12.65 -4.43
N GLN A 563 -8.22 -12.51 -5.54
CA GLN A 563 -8.19 -13.52 -6.61
C GLN A 563 -6.98 -14.47 -6.56
N GLN A 564 -6.03 -14.24 -5.65
CA GLN A 564 -5.02 -15.25 -5.40
C GLN A 564 -5.62 -16.34 -4.52
N ASN A 565 -5.91 -17.50 -5.13
CA ASN A 565 -6.26 -18.75 -4.45
C ASN A 565 -5.19 -19.10 -3.42
N LYS A 566 -5.29 -18.52 -2.22
CA LYS A 566 -4.65 -19.10 -1.04
C LYS A 566 -5.30 -20.47 -0.91
N PRO A 567 -4.53 -21.58 -0.90
CA PRO A 567 -5.12 -22.89 -0.65
C PRO A 567 -5.94 -22.75 0.62
N VAL A 568 -7.21 -23.15 0.57
CA VAL A 568 -8.13 -23.09 1.69
C VAL A 568 -7.39 -23.71 2.87
N VAL A 569 -6.86 -22.86 3.75
CA VAL A 569 -6.28 -23.31 5.00
C VAL A 569 -7.51 -23.76 5.75
N GLU A 570 -7.62 -25.07 5.94
CA GLU A 570 -8.68 -25.69 6.72
C GLU A 570 -8.87 -24.86 7.98
N VAL A 571 -10.01 -24.16 8.07
CA VAL A 571 -10.31 -23.25 9.19
C VAL A 571 -10.38 -24.14 10.41
N LYS A 572 -9.30 -24.12 11.19
CA LYS A 572 -9.20 -24.89 12.41
C LYS A 572 -10.27 -24.36 13.36
N THR A 573 -11.03 -25.25 13.97
CA THR A 573 -11.95 -24.84 15.03
C THR A 573 -11.17 -24.10 16.12
N PRO A 574 -11.80 -23.19 16.89
CA PRO A 574 -11.15 -22.53 18.01
C PRO A 574 -10.45 -23.51 18.97
N GLU A 575 -10.98 -24.73 19.07
CA GLU A 575 -10.41 -25.83 19.84
C GLU A 575 -9.14 -26.42 19.20
N GLN A 576 -9.11 -26.57 17.88
CA GLN A 576 -7.92 -26.99 17.13
C GLN A 576 -6.82 -25.92 17.11
N GLU A 577 -7.19 -24.64 17.06
CA GLU A 577 -6.23 -23.53 17.21
C GLU A 577 -5.67 -23.47 18.64
N ALA A 578 -6.51 -23.63 19.66
CA ALA A 578 -6.08 -23.71 21.05
C ALA A 578 -5.15 -24.92 21.28
N ALA A 579 -5.45 -26.08 20.68
CA ALA A 579 -4.60 -27.27 20.74
C ALA A 579 -3.26 -27.05 20.04
N ALA A 580 -3.25 -26.44 18.85
CA ALA A 580 -2.02 -26.13 18.13
C ALA A 580 -1.16 -25.09 18.86
N ALA A 581 -1.79 -24.05 19.43
CA ALA A 581 -1.11 -23.06 20.25
C ALA A 581 -0.51 -23.69 21.51
N ARG A 582 -1.24 -24.61 22.16
CA ARG A 582 -0.75 -25.39 23.30
C ARG A 582 0.44 -26.26 22.93
N GLN A 583 0.39 -26.94 21.79
CA GLN A 583 1.50 -27.79 21.31
C GLN A 583 2.75 -26.98 20.96
N GLN A 584 2.61 -25.86 20.24
CA GLN A 584 3.72 -24.95 19.96
C GLN A 584 4.33 -24.39 21.24
N TRP A 585 3.49 -24.09 22.23
CA TRP A 585 3.93 -23.58 23.52
C TRP A 585 4.68 -24.65 24.34
N GLU A 586 4.19 -25.88 24.39
CA GLU A 586 4.86 -27.03 25.00
C GLU A 586 6.22 -27.31 24.33
N GLN A 587 6.30 -27.19 23.01
CA GLN A 587 7.56 -27.32 22.27
C GLN A 587 8.57 -26.24 22.65
N ARG A 588 8.17 -24.96 22.70
CA ARG A 588 9.07 -23.85 23.10
C ARG A 588 9.59 -24.01 24.53
N ILE A 589 8.76 -24.55 25.41
CA ILE A 589 9.15 -24.91 26.77
C ILE A 589 10.21 -26.00 26.76
N GLN A 590 10.02 -27.04 25.95
CA GLN A 590 10.98 -28.14 25.87
C GLN A 590 12.32 -27.65 25.30
N GLU A 591 12.30 -26.83 24.26
CA GLU A 591 13.50 -26.17 23.72
C GLU A 591 14.22 -25.31 24.76
N MET A 592 13.45 -24.60 25.62
CA MET A 592 14.00 -23.81 26.71
C MET A 592 14.65 -24.70 27.79
N ARG A 593 14.01 -25.83 28.14
CA ARG A 593 14.57 -26.84 29.05
C ARG A 593 15.89 -27.40 28.50
N ASP A 594 15.90 -27.84 27.26
CA ASP A 594 17.08 -28.41 26.62
C ASP A 594 18.25 -27.41 26.57
N ARG A 595 17.95 -26.14 26.28
CA ARG A 595 18.95 -25.05 26.33
C ARG A 595 19.49 -24.81 27.72
N ILE A 596 18.63 -24.83 28.74
CA ILE A 596 19.05 -24.67 30.13
C ILE A 596 19.90 -25.86 30.54
N ASP A 597 19.48 -27.09 30.24
CA ASP A 597 20.22 -28.31 30.58
C ASP A 597 21.63 -28.33 29.97
N LYS A 598 21.76 -27.97 28.69
CA LYS A 598 23.06 -27.85 28.02
C LYS A 598 23.98 -26.85 28.72
N ARG A 599 23.44 -25.72 29.19
CA ARG A 599 24.22 -24.70 29.90
C ARG A 599 24.48 -25.08 31.36
N TRP A 600 23.54 -25.77 32.00
CA TRP A 600 23.55 -26.07 33.43
C TRP A 600 24.79 -26.83 33.86
N GLN A 601 25.26 -27.78 33.04
CA GLN A 601 26.47 -28.57 33.33
C GLN A 601 27.75 -27.72 33.37
N HIS A 602 27.75 -26.54 32.74
CA HIS A 602 28.90 -25.65 32.65
C HIS A 602 28.77 -24.40 33.53
N MET A 603 27.67 -24.27 34.28
CA MET A 603 27.42 -23.12 35.15
C MET A 603 28.01 -23.35 36.56
N SER A 604 28.63 -22.31 37.10
CA SER A 604 28.98 -22.26 38.53
C SER A 604 27.71 -22.26 39.40
N PHE A 605 27.85 -22.66 40.67
CA PHE A 605 26.73 -22.66 41.63
C PHE A 605 26.05 -21.28 41.75
N SER A 606 26.83 -20.19 41.76
CA SER A 606 26.31 -18.83 41.82
C SER A 606 25.46 -18.49 40.58
N GLN A 607 25.91 -18.87 39.38
CA GLN A 607 25.16 -18.67 38.14
C GLN A 607 23.87 -19.50 38.10
N LYS A 608 23.91 -20.76 38.58
CA LYS A 608 22.71 -21.61 38.69
C LYS A 608 21.67 -20.99 39.62
N ASN A 609 22.10 -20.50 40.79
CA ASN A 609 21.21 -19.84 41.76
C ASN A 609 20.59 -18.54 41.20
N GLN A 610 21.37 -17.71 40.49
CA GLN A 610 20.83 -16.51 39.84
C GLN A 610 19.79 -16.84 38.76
N LEU A 611 20.04 -17.86 37.93
CA LEU A 611 19.09 -18.32 36.92
C LEU A 611 17.78 -18.81 37.55
N VAL A 612 17.86 -19.60 38.63
CA VAL A 612 16.69 -20.06 39.40
C VAL A 612 15.84 -18.88 39.89
N ILE A 613 16.47 -17.89 40.53
CA ILE A 613 15.77 -16.70 41.05
C ILE A 613 15.11 -15.91 39.92
N GLN A 614 15.81 -15.74 38.79
CA GLN A 614 15.28 -15.03 37.63
C GLN A 614 14.04 -15.72 37.06
N LEU A 615 14.09 -17.06 36.91
CA LEU A 615 12.97 -17.84 36.39
C LEU A 615 11.77 -17.84 37.36
N GLN A 616 12.02 -17.96 38.67
CA GLN A 616 10.96 -17.90 39.70
C GLN A 616 10.25 -16.53 39.74
N ARG A 617 10.94 -15.44 39.39
CA ARG A 617 10.35 -14.09 39.31
C ARG A 617 9.61 -13.81 38.01
N SER A 618 9.61 -14.74 37.06
CA SER A 618 8.91 -14.55 35.80
C SER A 618 7.41 -14.32 36.02
N PRO A 619 6.79 -13.35 35.32
CA PRO A 619 5.34 -13.16 35.34
C PRO A 619 4.60 -14.32 34.64
N THR A 620 5.30 -15.13 33.85
CA THR A 620 4.73 -16.27 33.14
C THR A 620 4.70 -17.51 34.06
N PRO A 621 3.51 -18.05 34.43
CA PRO A 621 3.37 -19.11 35.42
C PRO A 621 4.23 -20.36 35.17
N TYR A 622 4.43 -20.73 33.90
CA TYR A 622 5.22 -21.90 33.55
C TYR A 622 6.73 -21.68 33.61
N ILE A 623 7.22 -20.50 33.21
CA ILE A 623 8.64 -20.15 33.40
C ILE A 623 8.98 -20.15 34.89
N ARG A 624 8.03 -19.70 35.72
CA ARG A 624 8.12 -19.82 37.17
C ARG A 624 8.16 -21.27 37.65
N GLN A 625 7.30 -22.14 37.10
CA GLN A 625 7.31 -23.58 37.39
C GLN A 625 8.67 -24.22 37.04
N LEU A 626 9.26 -23.88 35.90
CA LEU A 626 10.61 -24.33 35.52
C LEU A 626 11.66 -23.82 36.51
N GLY A 627 11.54 -22.60 37.01
CA GLY A 627 12.36 -22.07 38.09
C GLY A 627 12.24 -22.87 39.40
N ILE A 628 11.06 -23.38 39.75
CA ILE A 628 10.83 -24.24 40.92
C ILE A 628 11.49 -25.62 40.73
N GLU A 629 11.35 -26.21 39.54
CA GLU A 629 11.99 -27.49 39.20
C GLU A 629 13.52 -27.40 39.28
N LEU A 630 14.10 -26.32 38.73
CA LEU A 630 15.54 -26.07 38.78
C LEU A 630 16.03 -25.74 40.18
N ALA A 631 15.23 -25.09 41.03
CA ALA A 631 15.54 -24.90 42.44
C ALA A 631 15.69 -26.25 43.16
N THR A 632 14.71 -27.14 42.96
CA THR A 632 14.73 -28.49 43.53
C THR A 632 15.94 -29.29 43.05
N ARG A 633 16.33 -29.14 41.77
CA ARG A 633 17.54 -29.76 41.23
C ARG A 633 18.80 -29.19 41.87
N LEU A 634 18.88 -27.87 42.03
CA LEU A 634 20.02 -27.18 42.64
C LEU A 634 20.19 -27.55 44.12
N GLU A 635 19.10 -27.86 44.84
CA GLU A 635 19.17 -28.36 46.23
C GLU A 635 19.72 -29.79 46.35
N ARG A 636 19.65 -30.59 45.28
CA ARG A 636 20.17 -31.97 45.23
C ARG A 636 21.63 -32.05 44.80
N GLU A 637 22.08 -31.10 44.00
CA GLU A 637 23.48 -30.93 43.58
C GLU A 637 24.30 -30.29 44.71
#